data_AF-A0A7X9JAF7-F1
#
_entry.id   AF-A0A7X9JAF7-F1
#
_cell.length_a   1.000
_cell.length_b   1.000
_cell.length_c   1.000
_cell.angle_alpha   90.00
_cell.angle_beta   90.00
_cell.angle_gamma   90.00
#
_symmetry.space_group_name_H-M   'P 1'
#
loop_
_entity.id
_entity.type
_entity.pdbx_description
1 polymer ?
#
loop_
_entity_poly.entity_id
_entity_poly.type
_entity_poly.pdbx_seq_one_letter_code
_entity_poly.pdbx_strand_id
1 'polypeptide(L)'
;MEELDPRNVRITDPFWAGRREASSQHGIFHQWQMLEHSGCIDNFRIAAGEKEGFREGWFFADSDATKWLDAAARIERDQHSEPLCALMDDFIALLGRAQEPDGYLFTYNQIHFPGQRWVNLQIEHELYCHGHLIEAGVSHFLATGRQEMLSIACKAADLLVREFSQAEPAMTPGHEEVEIALFRLYAATHEDRYRELARHFIEVRGHTPHFGRSLARQFISNGQRERLIRSRRAGYFAQHPGEQRDRLPAANRAVKPRFSLLRFYGNSLSGRYFQQHLPVREQLVPEGHSVRFGYLETAEAMMLLEYEEEPLFNTMKQVWSHMVHRRMDVTGGLGALPDREGFGRDYELNPEVAYNETCAAIASVLWNWQLALMTNSAKFTDLMEWQLYNAVLPGMGWEGTTYLYNNPTLVRGGIERQPWYSIPCCPSNLSRTFADLGKYVASGASRHIWLHQYVGSTITLPQTQIDLEIHSQLPWQGKVEVIFHPRRIGEVMLRFRVPSWTESAEYRVNFNSKSYLTYPKFEYEQPLSGVYPEKSYYAIIDREWREGDRLRLEFPTPIQIREPHERAHALRGRVAVTRGPLVYCLESIDQPGVDLFKVRLDRSSLREVFAPDLFGGTLLLKGQSVRGEELTFLPYAQWGNRGKSQMNVWVKG
;
A
#
# COMPACT_ATOMS: atom_id res chain seq x y z
N MET A 1 18.87 -0.82 10.41
CA MET A 1 18.71 0.65 10.30
C MET A 1 17.70 1.12 11.32
N GLU A 2 17.77 2.37 11.77
CA GLU A 2 16.70 2.97 12.57
C GLU A 2 15.79 3.79 11.66
N GLU A 3 14.48 3.55 11.74
CA GLU A 3 13.47 4.38 11.09
C GLU A 3 13.53 5.82 11.61
N LEU A 4 13.37 6.79 10.72
CA LEU A 4 13.26 8.19 11.13
C LEU A 4 11.85 8.51 11.58
N ASP A 5 11.74 9.30 12.65
CA ASP A 5 10.50 10.00 12.95
C ASP A 5 10.09 10.84 11.72
N PRO A 6 8.89 10.64 11.17
CA PRO A 6 8.43 11.38 10.00
C PRO A 6 8.51 12.91 10.16
N ARG A 7 8.42 13.45 11.39
CA ARG A 7 8.56 14.89 11.67
C ARG A 7 9.93 15.45 11.32
N ASN A 8 10.93 14.57 11.25
CA ASN A 8 12.27 14.95 10.84
C ASN A 8 12.42 15.08 9.32
N VAL A 9 11.38 14.82 8.52
CA VAL A 9 11.45 14.90 7.06
C VAL A 9 10.34 15.78 6.51
N ARG A 10 10.72 16.89 5.88
CA ARG A 10 9.80 17.74 5.12
C ARG A 10 10.05 17.54 3.64
N ILE A 11 9.05 17.05 2.91
CA ILE A 11 9.09 16.92 1.45
C ILE A 11 8.91 18.29 0.81
N THR A 12 9.74 18.61 -0.17
CA THR A 12 9.81 19.91 -0.86
C THR A 12 9.76 19.81 -2.38
N ASP A 13 9.87 18.62 -2.99
CA ASP A 13 9.77 18.52 -4.44
C ASP A 13 8.34 18.76 -4.96
N PRO A 14 8.17 19.34 -6.17
CA PRO A 14 6.84 19.62 -6.70
C PRO A 14 5.98 18.37 -6.95
N PHE A 15 6.60 17.23 -7.27
CA PHE A 15 5.86 16.02 -7.64
C PHE A 15 5.14 15.43 -6.43
N TRP A 16 5.88 15.04 -5.38
CA TRP A 16 5.30 14.42 -4.20
C TRP A 16 4.64 15.43 -3.27
N ALA A 17 5.14 16.68 -3.18
CA ALA A 17 4.42 17.71 -2.43
C ALA A 17 3.03 17.95 -3.02
N GLY A 18 2.89 18.04 -4.35
CA GLY A 18 1.58 18.19 -5.00
C GLY A 18 0.64 17.01 -4.74
N ARG A 19 1.15 15.76 -4.75
CA ARG A 19 0.35 14.58 -4.39
C ARG A 19 -0.10 14.58 -2.93
N ARG A 20 0.79 14.99 -2.02
CA ARG A 20 0.49 15.12 -0.59
C ARG A 20 -0.55 16.20 -0.36
N GLU A 21 -0.41 17.35 -1.00
CA GLU A 21 -1.35 18.47 -0.94
C GLU A 21 -2.74 18.09 -1.44
N ALA A 22 -2.85 17.44 -2.61
CA ALA A 22 -4.13 16.94 -3.11
C ALA A 22 -4.81 15.99 -2.10
N SER A 23 -4.04 15.15 -1.43
CA SER A 23 -4.57 14.26 -0.38
C SER A 23 -4.93 15.00 0.92
N SER A 24 -4.08 15.91 1.40
CA SER A 24 -4.25 16.55 2.72
C SER A 24 -5.24 17.71 2.71
N GLN A 25 -5.41 18.40 1.58
CA GLN A 25 -6.30 19.56 1.47
C GLN A 25 -7.65 19.24 0.83
N HIS A 26 -7.73 18.20 -0.02
CA HIS A 26 -8.97 17.82 -0.69
C HIS A 26 -9.41 16.40 -0.34
N GLY A 27 -8.51 15.43 -0.53
CA GLY A 27 -8.81 14.01 -0.36
C GLY A 27 -9.36 13.65 1.03
N ILE A 28 -8.72 14.12 2.10
CA ILE A 28 -9.09 13.78 3.48
C ILE A 28 -10.48 14.31 3.85
N PHE A 29 -10.86 15.51 3.40
CA PHE A 29 -12.17 16.10 3.66
C PHE A 29 -13.26 15.46 2.80
N HIS A 30 -12.96 15.17 1.53
CA HIS A 30 -13.86 14.40 0.66
C HIS A 30 -14.14 13.01 1.23
N GLN A 31 -13.11 12.31 1.74
CA GLN A 31 -13.27 11.03 2.41
C GLN A 31 -14.21 11.13 3.61
N TRP A 32 -14.06 12.14 4.47
CA TRP A 32 -14.98 12.36 5.60
C TRP A 32 -16.43 12.54 5.13
N GLN A 33 -16.65 13.38 4.11
CA GLN A 33 -17.98 13.58 3.51
C GLN A 33 -18.56 12.26 2.98
N MET A 34 -17.75 11.41 2.36
CA MET A 34 -18.19 10.10 1.87
C MET A 34 -18.46 9.10 3.00
N LEU A 35 -17.74 9.16 4.12
CA LEU A 35 -18.01 8.35 5.32
C LEU A 35 -19.34 8.75 5.96
N GLU A 36 -19.64 10.05 6.02
CA GLU A 36 -20.95 10.56 6.44
C GLU A 36 -22.06 10.15 5.46
N HIS A 37 -21.81 10.30 4.16
CA HIS A 37 -22.78 9.97 3.09
C HIS A 37 -23.03 8.46 2.94
N SER A 38 -22.07 7.61 3.27
CA SER A 38 -22.26 6.15 3.24
C SER A 38 -23.00 5.61 4.48
N GLY A 39 -23.09 6.41 5.55
CA GLY A 39 -23.64 5.99 6.84
C GLY A 39 -22.60 5.31 7.74
N CYS A 40 -21.33 5.27 7.33
CA CYS A 40 -20.25 4.71 8.13
C CYS A 40 -20.14 5.39 9.51
N ILE A 41 -20.12 6.72 9.57
CA ILE A 41 -20.05 7.46 10.85
C ILE A 41 -21.33 7.28 11.68
N ASP A 42 -22.49 7.21 11.03
CA ASP A 42 -23.76 6.98 11.72
C ASP A 42 -23.81 5.64 12.46
N ASN A 43 -23.09 4.63 11.98
CA ASN A 43 -23.01 3.36 12.68
C ASN A 43 -22.45 3.52 14.10
N PHE A 44 -21.47 4.42 14.29
CA PHE A 44 -20.95 4.74 15.61
C PHE A 44 -21.93 5.57 16.44
N ARG A 45 -22.67 6.50 15.81
CA ARG A 45 -23.75 7.25 16.49
C ARG A 45 -24.87 6.35 16.99
N ILE A 46 -25.24 5.33 16.22
CA ILE A 46 -26.23 4.32 16.62
C ILE A 46 -25.68 3.47 17.77
N ALA A 47 -24.42 3.01 17.67
CA ALA A 47 -23.79 2.24 18.74
C ALA A 47 -23.64 3.04 20.05
N ALA A 48 -23.44 4.36 19.97
CA ALA A 48 -23.40 5.28 21.12
C ALA A 48 -24.80 5.65 21.66
N GLY A 49 -25.89 5.24 20.99
CA GLY A 49 -27.26 5.63 21.36
C GLY A 49 -27.63 7.08 21.05
N GLU A 50 -26.85 7.76 20.20
CA GLU A 50 -27.05 9.17 19.81
C GLU A 50 -27.94 9.32 18.57
N LYS A 51 -28.19 8.22 17.87
CA LYS A 51 -28.99 8.18 16.65
C LYS A 51 -29.80 6.89 16.58
N GLU A 52 -31.09 7.01 16.28
CA GLU A 52 -31.88 5.88 15.83
C GLU A 52 -31.63 5.67 14.33
N GLY A 53 -31.53 4.41 13.90
CA GLY A 53 -31.13 4.12 12.52
C GLY A 53 -30.96 2.63 12.25
N PHE A 54 -30.75 2.30 10.98
CA PHE A 54 -30.24 0.99 10.56
C PHE A 54 -28.75 1.10 10.23
N ARG A 55 -27.94 0.15 10.71
CA ARG A 55 -26.51 0.09 10.35
C ARG A 55 -26.36 -0.15 8.84
N GLU A 56 -25.51 0.64 8.21
CA GLU A 56 -25.21 0.52 6.77
C GLU A 56 -23.76 0.08 6.52
N GLY A 57 -23.51 -0.46 5.32
CA GLY A 57 -22.19 -0.93 4.88
C GLY A 57 -21.90 -2.41 5.18
N TRP A 58 -20.69 -2.84 4.83
CA TRP A 58 -20.20 -4.19 5.13
C TRP A 58 -19.87 -4.34 6.62
N PHE A 59 -19.74 -5.58 7.10
CA PHE A 59 -19.39 -5.83 8.51
C PHE A 59 -18.09 -5.09 8.93
N PHE A 60 -17.12 -4.90 8.03
CA PHE A 60 -15.87 -4.19 8.27
C PHE A 60 -15.91 -2.66 8.04
N ALA A 61 -17.09 -2.06 7.80
CA ALA A 61 -17.21 -0.63 7.47
C ALA A 61 -16.56 0.29 8.53
N ASP A 62 -16.48 -0.15 9.77
CA ASP A 62 -15.88 0.57 10.89
C ASP A 62 -14.40 0.89 10.63
N SER A 63 -13.70 -0.01 9.91
CA SER A 63 -12.30 0.20 9.52
C SER A 63 -12.11 1.35 8.53
N ASP A 64 -13.13 1.72 7.76
CA ASP A 64 -13.02 2.83 6.81
C ASP A 64 -12.91 4.16 7.57
N ALA A 65 -13.66 4.31 8.67
CA ALA A 65 -13.59 5.48 9.54
C ALA A 65 -12.31 5.51 10.38
N THR A 66 -11.86 4.38 10.93
CA THR A 66 -10.61 4.35 11.71
C THR A 66 -9.37 4.53 10.85
N LYS A 67 -9.34 4.03 9.60
CA LYS A 67 -8.28 4.37 8.63
C LYS A 67 -8.28 5.85 8.26
N TRP A 68 -9.46 6.47 8.15
CA TRP A 68 -9.54 7.92 7.93
C TRP A 68 -8.93 8.68 9.11
N LEU A 69 -9.22 8.28 10.35
CA LEU A 69 -8.63 8.89 11.54
C LEU A 69 -7.10 8.68 11.61
N ASP A 70 -6.61 7.49 11.26
CA ASP A 70 -5.18 7.19 11.12
C ASP A 70 -4.51 8.13 10.08
N ALA A 71 -5.13 8.29 8.91
CA ALA A 71 -4.64 9.19 7.87
C ALA A 71 -4.68 10.67 8.33
N ALA A 72 -5.79 11.11 8.94
CA ALA A 72 -5.97 12.46 9.44
C ALA A 72 -4.92 12.82 10.49
N ALA A 73 -4.64 11.92 11.44
CA ALA A 73 -3.60 12.11 12.45
C ALA A 73 -2.21 12.30 11.83
N ARG A 74 -1.85 11.49 10.82
CA ARG A 74 -0.56 11.60 10.14
C ARG A 74 -0.44 12.86 9.28
N ILE A 75 -1.54 13.32 8.69
CA ILE A 75 -1.60 14.60 7.97
C ILE A 75 -1.39 15.76 8.96
N GLU A 76 -2.13 15.75 10.07
CA GLU A 76 -2.08 16.77 11.11
C GLU A 76 -0.68 16.94 11.71
N ARG A 77 0.05 15.83 11.89
CA ARG A 77 1.46 15.84 12.32
C ARG A 77 2.34 16.78 11.48
N ASP A 78 2.12 16.80 10.17
CA ASP A 78 2.97 17.51 9.22
C ASP A 78 2.39 18.88 8.84
N GLN A 79 1.07 19.02 8.89
CA GLN A 79 0.33 20.21 8.49
C GLN A 79 -0.89 20.40 9.39
N HIS A 80 -0.76 21.29 10.39
CA HIS A 80 -1.85 21.64 11.29
C HIS A 80 -3.06 22.21 10.53
N SER A 81 -4.26 21.71 10.83
CA SER A 81 -5.51 22.18 10.27
C SER A 81 -6.62 22.19 11.32
N GLU A 82 -7.08 23.38 11.72
CA GLU A 82 -8.18 23.53 12.69
C GLU A 82 -9.44 22.74 12.29
N PRO A 83 -9.92 22.78 11.02
CA PRO A 83 -11.06 21.97 10.61
C PRO A 83 -10.82 20.46 10.72
N LEU A 84 -9.60 19.98 10.40
CA LEU A 84 -9.28 18.55 10.49
C LEU A 84 -9.22 18.10 11.95
N CYS A 85 -8.61 18.91 12.82
CA CYS A 85 -8.58 18.68 14.26
C CYS A 85 -9.97 18.57 14.86
N ALA A 86 -10.89 19.48 14.50
CA ALA A 86 -12.27 19.44 14.98
C ALA A 86 -12.96 18.12 14.58
N LEU A 87 -12.84 17.70 13.32
CA LEU A 87 -13.41 16.43 12.85
C LEU A 87 -12.82 15.22 13.58
N MET A 88 -11.50 15.20 13.81
CA MET A 88 -10.85 14.13 14.57
C MET A 88 -11.32 14.11 16.01
N ASP A 89 -11.38 15.25 16.69
CA ASP A 89 -11.75 15.33 18.11
C ASP A 89 -13.20 14.91 18.33
N ASP A 90 -14.11 15.37 17.47
CA ASP A 90 -15.52 14.95 17.48
C ASP A 90 -15.66 13.44 17.26
N PHE A 91 -14.88 12.89 16.32
CA PHE A 91 -14.93 11.46 16.02
C PHE A 91 -14.31 10.61 17.14
N ILE A 92 -13.17 11.01 17.70
CA ILE A 92 -12.54 10.33 18.85
C ILE A 92 -13.50 10.32 20.05
N ALA A 93 -14.16 11.45 20.32
CA ALA A 93 -15.15 11.53 21.39
C ALA A 93 -16.33 10.58 21.14
N LEU A 94 -16.81 10.47 19.88
CA LEU A 94 -17.85 9.52 19.50
C LEU A 94 -17.39 8.06 19.66
N LEU A 95 -16.17 7.72 19.23
CA LEU A 95 -15.59 6.38 19.43
C LEU A 95 -15.55 6.01 20.91
N GLY A 96 -15.15 6.95 21.77
CA GLY A 96 -15.11 6.75 23.22
C GLY A 96 -16.49 6.47 23.84
N ARG A 97 -17.57 7.03 23.27
CA ARG A 97 -18.95 6.77 23.74
C ARG A 97 -19.57 5.51 23.12
N ALA A 98 -19.16 5.15 21.90
CA ALA A 98 -19.59 3.91 21.23
C ALA A 98 -18.86 2.66 21.76
N GLN A 99 -17.67 2.81 22.33
CA GLN A 99 -16.88 1.69 22.89
C GLN A 99 -17.57 1.14 24.15
N GLU A 100 -17.74 -0.18 24.21
CA GLU A 100 -18.29 -0.84 25.39
C GLU A 100 -17.31 -0.75 26.59
N PRO A 101 -17.80 -0.83 27.84
CA PRO A 101 -16.97 -0.66 29.04
C PRO A 101 -15.74 -1.58 29.11
N ASP A 102 -15.81 -2.76 28.49
CA ASP A 102 -14.75 -3.75 28.51
C ASP A 102 -13.74 -3.63 27.37
N GLY A 103 -13.90 -2.61 26.51
CA GLY A 103 -13.01 -2.27 25.39
C GLY A 103 -13.53 -2.62 24.00
N TYR A 104 -14.65 -3.35 23.90
CA TYR A 104 -15.17 -3.81 22.61
C TYR A 104 -15.73 -2.67 21.77
N LEU A 105 -15.32 -2.58 20.50
CA LEU A 105 -15.89 -1.64 19.54
C LEU A 105 -15.98 -2.30 18.16
N PHE A 106 -17.18 -2.75 17.82
CA PHE A 106 -17.50 -3.30 16.51
C PHE A 106 -19.00 -3.19 16.26
N THR A 107 -19.38 -2.11 15.60
CA THR A 107 -20.77 -1.64 15.52
C THR A 107 -21.69 -2.66 14.83
N TYR A 108 -21.16 -3.53 13.96
CA TYR A 108 -21.91 -4.62 13.34
C TYR A 108 -22.53 -5.56 14.38
N ASN A 109 -21.74 -6.04 15.34
CA ASN A 109 -22.26 -6.91 16.39
C ASN A 109 -23.02 -6.14 17.45
N GLN A 110 -22.52 -4.97 17.87
CA GLN A 110 -23.21 -4.14 18.86
C GLN A 110 -24.66 -3.82 18.45
N ILE A 111 -24.90 -3.58 17.16
CA ILE A 111 -26.21 -3.20 16.64
C ILE A 111 -27.04 -4.41 16.18
N HIS A 112 -26.47 -5.31 15.37
CA HIS A 112 -27.26 -6.41 14.81
C HIS A 112 -27.32 -7.65 15.71
N PHE A 113 -26.31 -7.89 16.53
CA PHE A 113 -26.16 -9.12 17.31
C PHE A 113 -25.63 -8.85 18.71
N PRO A 114 -26.30 -8.01 19.52
CA PRO A 114 -25.81 -7.63 20.84
C PRO A 114 -25.54 -8.88 21.70
N GLY A 115 -24.39 -8.90 22.37
CA GLY A 115 -23.92 -10.04 23.16
C GLY A 115 -23.26 -11.18 22.37
N GLN A 116 -23.19 -11.10 21.04
CA GLN A 116 -22.44 -12.05 20.21
C GLN A 116 -21.14 -11.44 19.73
N ARG A 117 -20.01 -12.06 20.05
CA ARG A 117 -18.67 -11.64 19.64
C ARG A 117 -17.86 -12.86 19.19
N TRP A 118 -16.88 -12.64 18.31
CA TRP A 118 -15.89 -13.64 17.90
C TRP A 118 -16.47 -14.90 17.23
N VAL A 119 -17.64 -14.78 16.59
CA VAL A 119 -18.40 -15.93 16.05
C VAL A 119 -17.81 -16.40 14.72
N ASN A 120 -17.48 -15.46 13.83
CA ASN A 120 -17.04 -15.72 12.47
C ASN A 120 -15.70 -15.01 12.19
N LEU A 121 -14.69 -15.27 13.02
CA LEU A 121 -13.37 -14.62 12.97
C LEU A 121 -12.68 -14.71 11.59
N GLN A 122 -12.98 -15.75 10.82
CA GLN A 122 -12.41 -15.90 9.47
C GLN A 122 -13.11 -15.02 8.42
N ILE A 123 -14.30 -14.50 8.71
CA ILE A 123 -15.16 -13.83 7.72
C ILE A 123 -15.50 -12.39 8.13
N GLU A 124 -15.92 -12.14 9.37
CA GLU A 124 -16.59 -10.90 9.78
C GLU A 124 -15.62 -9.77 10.20
N HIS A 125 -14.30 -9.97 10.13
CA HIS A 125 -13.28 -8.91 10.30
C HIS A 125 -13.31 -8.17 11.65
N GLU A 126 -13.83 -8.79 12.72
CA GLU A 126 -13.87 -8.19 14.06
C GLU A 126 -12.49 -7.74 14.53
N LEU A 127 -11.50 -8.64 14.50
CA LEU A 127 -10.11 -8.36 14.88
C LEU A 127 -9.42 -7.36 13.92
N TYR A 128 -9.78 -7.39 12.63
CA TYR A 128 -9.27 -6.44 11.63
C TYR A 128 -9.72 -5.01 11.92
N CYS A 129 -11.00 -4.81 12.28
CA CYS A 129 -11.50 -3.50 12.70
C CYS A 129 -10.85 -3.01 14.01
N HIS A 130 -10.61 -3.91 14.97
CA HIS A 130 -9.86 -3.57 16.19
C HIS A 130 -8.40 -3.20 15.87
N GLY A 131 -7.75 -3.90 14.93
CA GLY A 131 -6.40 -3.57 14.47
C GLY A 131 -6.32 -2.15 13.91
N HIS A 132 -7.20 -1.78 12.98
CA HIS A 132 -7.22 -0.41 12.45
C HIS A 132 -7.64 0.65 13.48
N LEU A 133 -8.49 0.31 14.45
CA LEU A 133 -8.78 1.19 15.60
C LEU A 133 -7.50 1.45 16.43
N ILE A 134 -6.72 0.41 16.68
CA ILE A 134 -5.45 0.50 17.41
C ILE A 134 -4.43 1.32 16.62
N GLU A 135 -4.27 1.07 15.31
CA GLU A 135 -3.38 1.88 14.46
C GLU A 135 -3.73 3.37 14.51
N ALA A 136 -5.03 3.71 14.45
CA ALA A 136 -5.49 5.09 14.54
C ALA A 136 -5.13 5.75 15.88
N GLY A 137 -5.24 5.01 17.00
CA GLY A 137 -4.84 5.51 18.31
C GLY A 137 -3.34 5.71 18.47
N VAL A 138 -2.53 4.79 17.95
CA VAL A 138 -1.08 4.96 17.92
C VAL A 138 -0.70 6.18 17.09
N SER A 139 -1.26 6.33 15.88
CA SER A 139 -0.93 7.46 15.00
C SER A 139 -1.36 8.80 15.57
N HIS A 140 -2.54 8.89 16.17
CA HIS A 140 -3.01 10.11 16.84
C HIS A 140 -2.10 10.52 18.02
N PHE A 141 -1.70 9.55 18.83
CA PHE A 141 -0.76 9.79 19.93
C PHE A 141 0.61 10.26 19.43
N LEU A 142 1.19 9.58 18.44
CA LEU A 142 2.49 9.97 17.89
C LEU A 142 2.45 11.35 17.21
N ALA A 143 1.33 11.69 16.58
CA ALA A 143 1.13 12.97 15.91
C ALA A 143 0.95 14.13 16.90
N THR A 144 0.14 13.95 17.94
CA THR A 144 -0.36 15.06 18.78
C THR A 144 0.11 15.02 20.23
N GLY A 145 0.66 13.90 20.71
CA GLY A 145 0.98 13.65 22.11
C GLY A 145 -0.23 13.44 23.03
N ARG A 146 -1.46 13.49 22.48
CA ARG A 146 -2.72 13.36 23.22
C ARG A 146 -3.07 11.89 23.47
N GLN A 147 -3.70 11.62 24.61
CA GLN A 147 -3.89 10.26 25.17
C GLN A 147 -5.29 9.68 24.90
N GLU A 148 -6.22 10.51 24.46
CA GLU A 148 -7.65 10.21 24.36
C GLU A 148 -7.90 9.02 23.43
N MET A 149 -7.35 9.08 22.21
CA MET A 149 -7.48 7.98 21.25
C MET A 149 -6.58 6.79 21.61
N LEU A 150 -5.39 7.02 22.19
CA LEU A 150 -4.52 5.93 22.66
C LEU A 150 -5.21 5.12 23.76
N SER A 151 -5.95 5.77 24.65
CA SER A 151 -6.69 5.11 25.72
C SER A 151 -7.80 4.20 25.17
N ILE A 152 -8.50 4.62 24.11
CA ILE A 152 -9.49 3.80 23.41
C ILE A 152 -8.80 2.57 22.78
N ALA A 153 -7.66 2.77 22.13
CA ALA A 153 -6.86 1.71 21.53
C ALA A 153 -6.34 0.71 22.58
N CYS A 154 -5.79 1.17 23.70
CA CYS A 154 -5.31 0.31 24.78
C CYS A 154 -6.44 -0.51 25.40
N LYS A 155 -7.63 0.07 25.63
CA LYS A 155 -8.80 -0.69 26.11
C LYS A 155 -9.21 -1.79 25.14
N ALA A 156 -9.22 -1.49 23.84
CA ALA A 156 -9.49 -2.48 22.81
C ALA A 156 -8.42 -3.59 22.82
N ALA A 157 -7.14 -3.25 22.89
CA ALA A 157 -6.05 -4.22 22.95
C ALA A 157 -6.07 -5.07 24.24
N ASP A 158 -6.40 -4.47 25.39
CA ASP A 158 -6.52 -5.18 26.67
C ASP A 158 -7.66 -6.21 26.65
N LEU A 159 -8.78 -5.91 25.97
CA LEU A 159 -9.80 -6.90 25.66
C LEU A 159 -9.23 -8.04 24.81
N LEU A 160 -8.51 -7.71 23.74
CA LEU A 160 -7.94 -8.76 22.88
C LEU A 160 -6.94 -9.65 23.63
N VAL A 161 -6.09 -9.08 24.49
CA VAL A 161 -5.17 -9.85 25.35
C VAL A 161 -5.95 -10.80 26.27
N ARG A 162 -7.02 -10.32 26.89
CA ARG A 162 -7.85 -11.14 27.78
C ARG A 162 -8.51 -12.31 27.04
N GLU A 163 -9.02 -12.08 25.85
CA GLU A 163 -9.77 -13.08 25.08
C GLU A 163 -8.87 -14.04 24.28
N PHE A 164 -7.70 -13.58 23.82
CA PHE A 164 -6.89 -14.27 22.80
C PHE A 164 -5.45 -14.60 23.19
N SER A 165 -4.97 -14.24 24.39
CA SER A 165 -3.61 -14.63 24.83
C SER A 165 -3.38 -16.14 24.89
N GLN A 166 -4.46 -16.93 24.98
CA GLN A 166 -4.45 -18.39 24.90
C GLN A 166 -5.30 -18.87 23.71
N ALA A 167 -5.35 -18.09 22.62
CA ALA A 167 -6.19 -18.39 21.47
C ALA A 167 -5.76 -19.70 20.80
N GLU A 168 -6.71 -20.62 20.66
CA GLU A 168 -6.55 -21.79 19.79
C GLU A 168 -6.38 -21.35 18.33
N PRO A 169 -5.73 -22.16 17.46
CA PRO A 169 -5.51 -21.82 16.05
C PRO A 169 -6.75 -21.35 15.29
N ALA A 170 -7.94 -21.89 15.62
CA ALA A 170 -9.21 -21.52 14.99
C ALA A 170 -9.70 -20.10 15.34
N MET A 171 -9.10 -19.46 16.35
CA MET A 171 -9.45 -18.13 16.86
C MET A 171 -8.51 -17.03 16.36
N THR A 172 -7.77 -17.30 15.29
CA THR A 172 -7.00 -16.30 14.53
C THR A 172 -7.90 -15.48 13.59
N PRO A 173 -7.51 -14.25 13.22
CA PRO A 173 -8.28 -13.47 12.26
C PRO A 173 -8.19 -14.06 10.84
N GLY A 174 -9.29 -14.02 10.09
CA GLY A 174 -9.26 -14.35 8.66
C GLY A 174 -8.69 -13.23 7.78
N HIS A 175 -8.52 -12.02 8.30
CA HIS A 175 -7.78 -10.95 7.65
C HIS A 175 -6.81 -10.37 8.67
N GLU A 176 -5.52 -10.55 8.39
CA GLU A 176 -4.39 -10.01 9.13
C GLU A 176 -4.48 -8.49 9.16
N GLU A 177 -3.99 -7.89 10.23
CA GLU A 177 -3.90 -6.43 10.46
C GLU A 177 -3.60 -6.20 11.94
N VAL A 178 -4.32 -6.94 12.80
CA VAL A 178 -4.24 -6.77 14.25
C VAL A 178 -2.83 -7.06 14.78
N GLU A 179 -2.10 -7.95 14.13
CA GLU A 179 -0.73 -8.30 14.46
C GLU A 179 0.20 -7.07 14.28
N ILE A 180 0.08 -6.36 13.15
CA ILE A 180 0.82 -5.12 12.88
C ILE A 180 0.45 -4.06 13.92
N ALA A 181 -0.85 -3.89 14.16
CA ALA A 181 -1.37 -2.87 15.08
C ALA A 181 -0.87 -3.08 16.51
N LEU A 182 -0.82 -4.33 16.97
CA LEU A 182 -0.33 -4.69 18.30
C LEU A 182 1.17 -4.46 18.47
N PHE A 183 1.99 -4.76 17.45
CA PHE A 183 3.42 -4.40 17.47
C PHE A 183 3.62 -2.88 17.49
N ARG A 184 2.83 -2.12 16.72
CA ARG A 184 2.86 -0.65 16.75
C ARG A 184 2.44 -0.10 18.11
N LEU A 185 1.43 -0.70 18.73
CA LEU A 185 0.98 -0.32 20.06
C LEU A 185 2.05 -0.62 21.11
N TYR A 186 2.68 -1.79 21.06
CA TYR A 186 3.84 -2.13 21.88
C TYR A 186 4.95 -1.08 21.76
N ALA A 187 5.32 -0.67 20.54
CA ALA A 187 6.34 0.36 20.34
C ALA A 187 5.97 1.73 20.96
N ALA A 188 4.68 2.05 21.06
CA ALA A 188 4.18 3.30 21.64
C ALA A 188 3.99 3.24 23.17
N THR A 189 3.72 2.06 23.74
CA THR A 189 3.35 1.90 25.17
C THR A 189 4.35 1.14 26.00
N HIS A 190 5.24 0.37 25.37
CA HIS A 190 6.13 -0.61 26.00
C HIS A 190 5.41 -1.69 26.82
N GLU A 191 4.15 -2.00 26.50
CA GLU A 191 3.38 -3.07 27.14
C GLU A 191 3.60 -4.41 26.41
N ASP A 192 4.36 -5.31 27.03
CA ASP A 192 4.80 -6.58 26.45
C ASP A 192 3.63 -7.49 26.04
N ARG A 193 2.51 -7.45 26.77
CA ARG A 193 1.32 -8.29 26.46
C ARG A 193 0.82 -8.08 25.03
N TYR A 194 1.02 -6.89 24.45
CA TYR A 194 0.58 -6.60 23.09
C TYR A 194 1.46 -7.28 22.04
N ARG A 195 2.80 -7.20 22.15
CA ARG A 195 3.69 -7.91 21.24
C ARG A 195 3.61 -9.43 21.39
N GLU A 196 3.38 -9.92 22.60
CA GLU A 196 3.19 -11.35 22.87
C GLU A 196 1.92 -11.87 22.18
N LEU A 197 0.81 -11.12 22.24
CA LEU A 197 -0.42 -11.47 21.53
C LEU A 197 -0.22 -11.44 20.00
N ALA A 198 0.48 -10.43 19.48
CA ALA A 198 0.79 -10.34 18.05
C ALA A 198 1.57 -11.57 17.58
N ARG A 199 2.63 -11.93 18.31
CA ARG A 199 3.43 -13.13 18.09
C ARG A 199 2.56 -14.39 18.15
N HIS A 200 1.70 -14.52 19.16
CA HIS A 200 0.83 -15.68 19.33
C HIS A 200 -0.07 -15.89 18.10
N PHE A 201 -0.72 -14.82 17.59
CA PHE A 201 -1.53 -14.91 16.38
C PHE A 201 -0.75 -15.40 15.15
N ILE A 202 0.50 -14.96 14.98
CA ILE A 202 1.39 -15.41 13.90
C ILE A 202 1.75 -16.89 14.09
N GLU A 203 2.13 -17.30 15.30
CA GLU A 203 2.60 -18.65 15.58
C GLU A 203 1.49 -19.71 15.47
N VAL A 204 0.26 -19.40 15.89
CA VAL A 204 -0.86 -20.36 15.79
C VAL A 204 -1.52 -20.41 14.41
N ARG A 205 -1.20 -19.46 13.52
CA ARG A 205 -1.73 -19.43 12.15
C ARG A 205 -1.26 -20.64 11.35
N GLY A 206 -2.18 -21.25 10.61
CA GLY A 206 -1.90 -22.46 9.84
C GLY A 206 -2.02 -23.77 10.61
N HIS A 207 -2.31 -23.72 11.92
CA HIS A 207 -2.46 -24.91 12.77
C HIS A 207 -3.92 -25.34 13.01
N THR A 208 -4.90 -24.73 12.34
CA THR A 208 -6.32 -25.08 12.52
C THR A 208 -6.66 -26.47 11.99
N PRO A 209 -7.06 -27.44 12.85
CA PRO A 209 -7.44 -28.76 12.39
C PRO A 209 -8.68 -28.71 11.50
N HIS A 210 -8.63 -29.40 10.36
CA HIS A 210 -9.74 -29.43 9.40
C HIS A 210 -10.27 -28.03 9.03
N PHE A 211 -9.38 -27.07 8.77
CA PHE A 211 -9.71 -25.67 8.47
C PHE A 211 -10.94 -25.50 7.55
N GLY A 212 -10.99 -26.22 6.42
CA GLY A 212 -12.12 -26.14 5.50
C GLY A 212 -13.49 -26.47 6.12
N ARG A 213 -13.57 -27.39 7.09
CA ARG A 213 -14.80 -27.68 7.85
C ARG A 213 -15.14 -26.54 8.81
N SER A 214 -14.14 -25.98 9.49
CA SER A 214 -14.33 -24.79 10.34
C SER A 214 -14.88 -23.62 9.53
N LEU A 215 -14.24 -23.32 8.40
CA LEU A 215 -14.67 -22.26 7.49
C LEU A 215 -16.07 -22.51 6.92
N ALA A 216 -16.40 -23.75 6.52
CA ALA A 216 -17.74 -24.07 6.03
C ALA A 216 -18.83 -23.79 7.10
N ARG A 217 -18.56 -24.08 8.38
CA ARG A 217 -19.48 -23.72 9.48
C ARG A 217 -19.63 -22.21 9.62
N GLN A 218 -18.53 -21.45 9.53
CA GLN A 218 -18.57 -19.99 9.57
C GLN A 218 -19.32 -19.41 8.35
N PHE A 219 -19.16 -19.97 7.15
CA PHE A 219 -19.96 -19.54 5.98
C PHE A 219 -21.46 -19.79 6.17
N ILE A 220 -21.86 -20.92 6.77
CA ILE A 220 -23.26 -21.20 7.09
C ILE A 220 -23.78 -20.18 8.12
N SER A 221 -23.03 -19.95 9.20
CA SER A 221 -23.33 -18.96 10.24
C SER A 221 -23.49 -17.55 9.65
N ASN A 222 -22.50 -17.08 8.89
CA ASN A 222 -22.52 -15.78 8.22
C ASN A 222 -23.72 -15.66 7.26
N GLY A 223 -23.99 -16.69 6.45
CA GLY A 223 -25.14 -16.68 5.53
C GLY A 223 -26.51 -16.67 6.24
N GLN A 224 -26.61 -17.19 7.47
CA GLN A 224 -27.80 -17.04 8.31
C GLN A 224 -27.92 -15.61 8.85
N ARG A 225 -26.82 -15.05 9.35
CA ARG A 225 -26.73 -13.67 9.87
C ARG A 225 -27.06 -12.64 8.79
N GLU A 226 -26.51 -12.77 7.58
CA GLU A 226 -26.83 -11.91 6.43
C GLU A 226 -28.30 -11.99 6.01
N ARG A 227 -28.93 -13.18 6.07
CA ARG A 227 -30.37 -13.31 5.78
C ARG A 227 -31.22 -12.61 6.83
N LEU A 228 -30.85 -12.74 8.10
CA LEU A 228 -31.53 -12.04 9.19
C LEU A 228 -31.41 -10.52 9.06
N ILE A 229 -30.20 -10.02 8.77
CA ILE A 229 -29.97 -8.58 8.53
C ILE A 229 -30.78 -8.09 7.34
N ARG A 230 -30.77 -8.81 6.20
CA ARG A 230 -31.57 -8.42 5.03
C ARG A 230 -33.07 -8.34 5.35
N SER A 231 -33.59 -9.29 6.13
CA SER A 231 -34.98 -9.27 6.59
C SER A 231 -35.27 -8.06 7.47
N ARG A 232 -34.42 -7.79 8.48
CA ARG A 232 -34.54 -6.61 9.35
C ARG A 232 -34.43 -5.30 8.58
N ARG A 233 -33.50 -5.22 7.63
CA ARG A 233 -33.30 -4.07 6.73
C ARG A 233 -34.55 -3.77 5.93
N ALA A 234 -35.13 -4.79 5.31
CA ALA A 234 -36.37 -4.65 4.55
C ALA A 234 -37.54 -4.19 5.44
N GLY A 235 -37.67 -4.75 6.65
CA GLY A 235 -38.68 -4.33 7.62
C GLY A 235 -38.50 -2.89 8.09
N TYR A 236 -37.26 -2.47 8.37
CA TYR A 236 -36.93 -1.13 8.82
C TYR A 236 -37.28 -0.07 7.76
N PHE A 237 -36.80 -0.24 6.52
CA PHE A 237 -37.04 0.74 5.44
C PHE A 237 -38.47 0.71 4.88
N ALA A 238 -39.23 -0.36 5.11
CA ALA A 238 -40.67 -0.33 4.86
C ALA A 238 -41.40 0.65 5.79
N GLN A 239 -40.86 0.87 7.00
CA GLN A 239 -41.40 1.83 7.98
C GLN A 239 -40.75 3.21 7.87
N HIS A 240 -39.50 3.28 7.38
CA HIS A 240 -38.69 4.50 7.27
C HIS A 240 -38.19 4.75 5.84
N PRO A 241 -39.08 4.89 4.83
CA PRO A 241 -38.66 4.96 3.42
C PRO A 241 -37.77 6.17 3.11
N GLY A 242 -37.92 7.27 3.85
CA GLY A 242 -37.11 8.49 3.68
C GLY A 242 -35.67 8.39 4.19
N GLU A 243 -35.32 7.31 4.91
CA GLU A 243 -33.98 7.11 5.48
C GLU A 243 -33.08 6.23 4.60
N GLN A 244 -33.61 5.71 3.48
CA GLN A 244 -32.85 4.86 2.58
C GLN A 244 -31.82 5.69 1.79
N ARG A 245 -30.54 5.29 1.89
CA ARG A 245 -29.43 5.93 1.19
C ARG A 245 -29.26 5.42 -0.24
N ASP A 246 -28.62 6.25 -1.07
CA ASP A 246 -28.23 5.90 -2.43
C ASP A 246 -27.22 4.75 -2.45
N ARG A 247 -27.31 3.92 -3.50
CA ARG A 247 -26.40 2.79 -3.66
C ARG A 247 -25.06 3.28 -4.22
N LEU A 248 -24.02 3.16 -3.41
CA LEU A 248 -22.64 3.38 -3.84
C LEU A 248 -22.25 2.39 -4.96
N PRO A 249 -21.39 2.82 -5.92
CA PRO A 249 -20.92 1.92 -6.95
C PRO A 249 -20.05 0.81 -6.34
N ALA A 250 -20.09 -0.39 -6.93
CA ALA A 250 -19.11 -1.42 -6.63
C ALA A 250 -17.72 -1.02 -7.17
N ALA A 251 -16.67 -1.78 -6.84
CA ALA A 251 -15.34 -1.59 -7.40
C ALA A 251 -15.35 -1.50 -8.95
N ASN A 252 -14.34 -0.82 -9.53
CA ASN A 252 -14.24 -0.67 -10.97
C ASN A 252 -14.24 -2.03 -11.69
N ARG A 253 -14.77 -2.06 -12.92
CA ARG A 253 -15.05 -3.31 -13.63
C ARG A 253 -13.76 -4.11 -13.88
N ALA A 254 -13.75 -5.36 -13.44
CA ALA A 254 -12.68 -6.33 -13.73
C ALA A 254 -13.18 -7.50 -14.58
N VAL A 255 -12.35 -8.00 -15.50
CA VAL A 255 -12.67 -9.18 -16.30
C VAL A 255 -12.43 -10.45 -15.50
N LYS A 256 -13.48 -11.25 -15.31
CA LYS A 256 -13.43 -12.48 -14.51
C LYS A 256 -13.22 -13.70 -15.42
N PRO A 257 -12.13 -14.48 -15.26
CA PRO A 257 -11.89 -15.70 -16.03
C PRO A 257 -12.98 -16.76 -15.80
N ARG A 258 -13.12 -17.70 -16.74
CA ARG A 258 -13.98 -18.86 -16.51
C ARG A 258 -13.47 -19.65 -15.29
N PHE A 259 -14.40 -20.11 -14.45
CA PHE A 259 -14.12 -20.87 -13.23
C PHE A 259 -13.32 -20.13 -12.13
N SER A 260 -13.14 -18.80 -12.23
CA SER A 260 -12.48 -18.00 -11.20
C SER A 260 -13.14 -18.14 -9.83
N LEU A 261 -14.48 -18.20 -9.77
CA LEU A 261 -15.24 -18.41 -8.55
C LEU A 261 -15.02 -19.81 -7.93
N LEU A 262 -14.94 -20.86 -8.75
CA LEU A 262 -14.59 -22.20 -8.26
C LEU A 262 -13.19 -22.23 -7.67
N ARG A 263 -12.25 -21.52 -8.31
CA ARG A 263 -10.89 -21.38 -7.78
C ARG A 263 -10.87 -20.59 -6.47
N PHE A 264 -11.72 -19.57 -6.32
CA PHE A 264 -11.90 -18.86 -5.05
C PHE A 264 -12.36 -19.83 -3.96
N TYR A 265 -13.47 -20.54 -4.14
CA TYR A 265 -13.96 -21.49 -3.14
C TYR A 265 -12.95 -22.59 -2.79
N GLY A 266 -12.26 -23.16 -3.79
CA GLY A 266 -11.20 -24.14 -3.54
C GLY A 266 -10.04 -23.56 -2.73
N ASN A 267 -9.62 -22.34 -3.04
CA ASN A 267 -8.56 -21.64 -2.31
C ASN A 267 -8.99 -21.30 -0.87
N SER A 268 -10.21 -20.83 -0.68
CA SER A 268 -10.79 -20.55 0.65
C SER A 268 -10.90 -21.81 1.50
N LEU A 269 -11.49 -22.89 0.97
CA LEU A 269 -11.65 -24.15 1.72
C LEU A 269 -10.31 -24.83 2.04
N SER A 270 -9.28 -24.60 1.23
CA SER A 270 -7.92 -25.08 1.51
C SER A 270 -7.17 -24.25 2.56
N GLY A 271 -7.70 -23.11 3.01
CA GLY A 271 -7.02 -22.18 3.90
C GLY A 271 -6.08 -21.19 3.21
N ARG A 272 -5.75 -21.39 1.93
CA ARG A 272 -4.81 -20.53 1.20
C ARG A 272 -5.28 -19.08 1.10
N TYR A 273 -6.59 -18.84 0.94
CA TYR A 273 -7.13 -17.48 0.83
C TYR A 273 -6.84 -16.62 2.07
N PHE A 274 -6.79 -17.28 3.23
CA PHE A 274 -6.60 -16.70 4.55
C PHE A 274 -5.20 -16.97 5.11
N GLN A 275 -4.27 -17.51 4.32
CA GLN A 275 -2.91 -17.86 4.78
C GLN A 275 -2.94 -18.83 5.99
N GLN A 276 -3.92 -19.75 6.00
CA GLN A 276 -4.17 -20.76 7.05
C GLN A 276 -3.88 -22.19 6.57
N HIS A 277 -3.34 -22.34 5.37
CA HIS A 277 -3.13 -23.65 4.74
C HIS A 277 -1.94 -24.41 5.30
N LEU A 278 -0.96 -23.69 5.85
CA LEU A 278 0.28 -24.20 6.45
C LEU A 278 0.76 -23.23 7.54
N PRO A 279 1.56 -23.70 8.51
CA PRO A 279 2.31 -22.82 9.42
C PRO A 279 3.14 -21.81 8.64
N VAL A 280 3.33 -20.60 9.18
CA VAL A 280 4.00 -19.49 8.49
C VAL A 280 5.41 -19.85 7.97
N ARG A 281 6.16 -20.66 8.73
CA ARG A 281 7.51 -21.14 8.36
C ARG A 281 7.52 -22.14 7.19
N GLU A 282 6.37 -22.59 6.74
CA GLU A 282 6.21 -23.56 5.64
C GLU A 282 5.52 -22.93 4.41
N GLN A 283 5.06 -21.68 4.49
CA GLN A 283 4.40 -20.97 3.40
C GLN A 283 5.41 -20.41 2.39
N LEU A 284 5.98 -21.26 1.54
CA LEU A 284 7.06 -20.87 0.61
C LEU A 284 6.58 -20.16 -0.67
N VAL A 285 5.27 -20.01 -0.87
CA VAL A 285 4.68 -19.47 -2.10
C VAL A 285 3.65 -18.40 -1.77
N PRO A 286 3.68 -17.20 -2.39
CA PRO A 286 2.68 -16.16 -2.18
C PRO A 286 1.30 -16.61 -2.67
N GLU A 287 0.39 -16.98 -1.78
CA GLU A 287 -0.95 -17.49 -2.12
C GLU A 287 -2.07 -16.66 -1.48
N GLY A 288 -3.29 -16.86 -1.99
CA GLY A 288 -4.50 -16.25 -1.42
C GLY A 288 -4.69 -14.79 -1.79
N HIS A 289 -5.40 -14.07 -0.92
CA HIS A 289 -5.68 -12.65 -1.06
C HIS A 289 -4.41 -11.81 -0.86
N SER A 290 -4.12 -10.86 -1.75
CA SER A 290 -2.81 -10.20 -1.78
C SER A 290 -2.59 -9.21 -0.62
N VAL A 291 -3.63 -8.52 -0.14
CA VAL A 291 -3.52 -7.62 1.04
C VAL A 291 -3.29 -8.41 2.32
N ARG A 292 -3.98 -9.54 2.46
CA ARG A 292 -3.91 -10.42 3.63
C ARG A 292 -2.49 -10.96 3.78
N PHE A 293 -1.99 -11.53 2.69
CA PHE A 293 -0.59 -11.91 2.54
C PHE A 293 0.37 -10.77 2.89
N GLY A 294 0.22 -9.57 2.28
CA GLY A 294 1.16 -8.48 2.54
C GLY A 294 1.15 -7.97 3.99
N TYR A 295 -0.01 -8.00 4.66
CA TYR A 295 -0.12 -7.64 6.07
C TYR A 295 0.49 -8.73 6.97
N LEU A 296 0.27 -10.01 6.66
CA LEU A 296 0.93 -11.12 7.35
C LEU A 296 2.45 -10.98 7.28
N GLU A 297 3.00 -10.83 6.08
CA GLU A 297 4.44 -10.70 5.85
C GLU A 297 5.03 -9.45 6.53
N THR A 298 4.25 -8.37 6.61
CA THR A 298 4.65 -7.18 7.39
C THR A 298 4.74 -7.50 8.88
N ALA A 299 3.74 -8.18 9.44
CA ALA A 299 3.72 -8.56 10.85
C ALA A 299 4.83 -9.57 11.20
N GLU A 300 5.08 -10.55 10.33
CA GLU A 300 6.19 -11.49 10.47
C GLU A 300 7.54 -10.75 10.45
N ALA A 301 7.69 -9.74 9.58
CA ALA A 301 8.92 -8.96 9.52
C ALA A 301 9.11 -8.10 10.78
N MET A 302 8.02 -7.55 11.34
CA MET A 302 8.06 -6.85 12.63
C MET A 302 8.40 -7.81 13.78
N MET A 303 7.87 -9.03 13.78
CA MET A 303 8.26 -10.07 14.74
C MET A 303 9.76 -10.38 14.67
N LEU A 304 10.34 -10.46 13.46
CA LEU A 304 11.77 -10.72 13.26
C LEU A 304 12.70 -9.60 13.72
N LEU A 305 12.19 -8.38 13.91
CA LEU A 305 12.96 -7.28 14.53
C LEU A 305 13.10 -7.45 16.05
N GLU A 306 12.17 -8.18 16.67
CA GLU A 306 12.10 -8.39 18.13
C GLU A 306 12.64 -9.77 18.54
N TYR A 307 12.54 -10.78 17.67
CA TYR A 307 12.87 -12.17 17.96
C TYR A 307 13.80 -12.77 16.89
N GLU A 308 14.85 -13.46 17.33
CA GLU A 308 15.76 -14.19 16.45
C GLU A 308 15.11 -15.51 15.96
N GLU A 309 14.56 -15.50 14.74
CA GLU A 309 13.87 -16.65 14.14
C GLU A 309 14.41 -16.93 12.72
N GLU A 310 15.61 -17.51 12.64
CA GLU A 310 16.29 -17.79 11.37
C GLU A 310 15.44 -18.59 10.34
N PRO A 311 14.66 -19.62 10.73
CA PRO A 311 13.81 -20.35 9.78
C PRO A 311 12.73 -19.47 9.13
N LEU A 312 12.11 -18.56 9.90
CA LEU A 312 11.10 -17.65 9.39
C LEU A 312 11.73 -16.62 8.45
N PHE A 313 12.87 -16.05 8.83
CA PHE A 313 13.59 -15.11 7.96
C PHE A 313 14.02 -15.75 6.63
N ASN A 314 14.45 -17.01 6.64
CA ASN A 314 14.78 -17.74 5.42
C ASN A 314 13.56 -17.99 4.54
N THR A 315 12.40 -18.29 5.13
CA THR A 315 11.12 -18.42 4.43
C THR A 315 10.73 -17.11 3.77
N MET A 316 10.72 -16.01 4.52
CA MET A 316 10.36 -14.67 4.04
C MET A 316 11.21 -14.22 2.84
N LYS A 317 12.54 -14.48 2.86
CA LYS A 317 13.42 -14.19 1.71
C LYS A 317 13.02 -14.97 0.45
N GLN A 318 12.65 -16.24 0.59
CA GLN A 318 12.21 -17.08 -0.53
C GLN A 318 10.87 -16.61 -1.08
N VAL A 319 9.93 -16.31 -0.18
CA VAL A 319 8.59 -15.82 -0.54
C VAL A 319 8.68 -14.48 -1.28
N TRP A 320 9.50 -13.54 -0.79
CA TRP A 320 9.72 -12.25 -1.46
C TRP A 320 10.29 -12.45 -2.87
N SER A 321 11.31 -13.31 -2.99
CA SER A 321 11.90 -13.63 -4.30
C SER A 321 10.87 -14.26 -5.24
N HIS A 322 10.07 -15.20 -4.75
CA HIS A 322 9.03 -15.85 -5.54
C HIS A 322 7.97 -14.84 -6.02
N MET A 323 7.55 -13.92 -5.15
CA MET A 323 6.60 -12.86 -5.50
C MET A 323 7.13 -12.02 -6.68
N VAL A 324 8.33 -11.47 -6.54
CA VAL A 324 8.96 -10.60 -7.54
C VAL A 324 9.16 -11.34 -8.87
N HIS A 325 9.70 -12.55 -8.82
CA HIS A 325 10.05 -13.28 -10.05
C HIS A 325 8.85 -13.91 -10.76
N ARG A 326 7.76 -14.24 -10.05
CA ARG A 326 6.74 -15.13 -10.61
C ARG A 326 5.30 -14.65 -10.48
N ARG A 327 5.01 -13.61 -9.67
CA ARG A 327 3.63 -13.21 -9.37
C ARG A 327 3.40 -11.69 -9.27
N MET A 328 4.34 -10.87 -9.71
CA MET A 328 4.25 -9.41 -9.70
C MET A 328 4.09 -8.83 -11.12
N ASP A 329 3.17 -7.88 -11.30
CA ASP A 329 2.99 -7.14 -12.56
C ASP A 329 4.14 -6.14 -12.79
N VAL A 330 4.31 -5.64 -14.01
CA VAL A 330 5.33 -4.62 -14.36
C VAL A 330 5.15 -3.32 -13.62
N THR A 331 3.95 -3.03 -13.12
CA THR A 331 3.68 -1.89 -12.24
C THR A 331 4.15 -2.11 -10.80
N GLY A 332 4.60 -3.31 -10.45
CA GLY A 332 4.78 -3.73 -9.05
C GLY A 332 3.47 -4.13 -8.35
N GLY A 333 2.35 -4.10 -9.09
CA GLY A 333 1.04 -4.52 -8.58
C GLY A 333 0.96 -6.01 -8.29
N LEU A 334 0.15 -6.35 -7.27
CA LEU A 334 -0.07 -7.71 -6.81
C LEU A 334 -1.54 -8.11 -6.93
N GLY A 335 -1.78 -9.34 -7.35
CA GLY A 335 -3.11 -9.91 -7.48
C GLY A 335 -3.51 -10.11 -8.94
N ALA A 336 -3.37 -11.34 -9.44
CA ALA A 336 -3.66 -11.67 -10.82
C ALA A 336 -5.14 -11.98 -11.09
N LEU A 337 -5.95 -12.19 -10.05
CA LEU A 337 -7.30 -12.74 -10.17
C LEU A 337 -8.34 -11.93 -9.37
N PRO A 338 -9.38 -11.38 -10.02
CA PRO A 338 -10.35 -10.50 -9.37
C PRO A 338 -11.20 -11.14 -8.28
N ASP A 339 -11.73 -12.35 -8.49
CA ASP A 339 -12.66 -12.98 -7.51
C ASP A 339 -12.04 -13.34 -6.16
N ARG A 340 -10.71 -13.29 -6.06
CA ARG A 340 -9.97 -13.51 -4.81
C ARG A 340 -9.12 -12.30 -4.42
N GLU A 341 -9.10 -11.27 -5.25
CA GLU A 341 -8.28 -10.06 -5.06
C GLU A 341 -6.82 -10.42 -4.74
N GLY A 342 -6.27 -11.37 -5.49
CA GLY A 342 -5.18 -12.18 -4.98
C GLY A 342 -4.38 -12.94 -6.02
N PHE A 343 -3.39 -13.69 -5.55
CA PHE A 343 -2.38 -14.32 -6.38
C PHE A 343 -2.96 -15.40 -7.31
N GLY A 344 -2.44 -15.42 -8.54
CA GLY A 344 -2.64 -16.51 -9.50
C GLY A 344 -1.63 -17.62 -9.33
N ARG A 345 -1.50 -18.49 -10.34
CA ARG A 345 -0.37 -19.41 -10.47
C ARG A 345 0.89 -18.63 -10.88
N ASP A 346 2.05 -19.27 -10.77
CA ASP A 346 3.30 -18.71 -11.28
C ASP A 346 3.15 -18.36 -12.77
N TYR A 347 3.58 -17.17 -13.14
CA TYR A 347 3.48 -16.61 -14.49
C TYR A 347 2.04 -16.42 -15.02
N GLU A 348 1.03 -16.55 -14.16
CA GLU A 348 -0.36 -16.22 -14.49
C GLU A 348 -0.58 -14.70 -14.36
N LEU A 349 -0.34 -13.97 -15.44
CA LEU A 349 -0.63 -12.54 -15.51
C LEU A 349 -1.29 -12.21 -16.85
N ASN A 350 -2.62 -12.10 -16.84
CA ASN A 350 -3.37 -11.55 -17.96
C ASN A 350 -3.67 -10.07 -17.66
N PRO A 351 -3.16 -9.12 -18.46
CA PRO A 351 -3.23 -7.69 -18.14
C PRO A 351 -4.65 -7.10 -18.14
N GLU A 352 -5.62 -7.76 -18.80
CA GLU A 352 -7.03 -7.36 -18.75
C GLU A 352 -7.77 -7.92 -17.53
N VAL A 353 -7.21 -8.96 -16.91
CA VAL A 353 -7.78 -9.67 -15.75
C VAL A 353 -7.12 -9.23 -14.45
N ALA A 354 -5.84 -8.88 -14.47
CA ALA A 354 -5.06 -8.55 -13.29
C ALA A 354 -5.79 -7.54 -12.41
N TYR A 355 -5.89 -7.87 -11.12
CA TYR A 355 -6.58 -7.06 -10.14
C TYR A 355 -5.68 -5.92 -9.66
N ASN A 356 -4.44 -6.24 -9.26
CA ASN A 356 -3.44 -5.25 -8.86
C ASN A 356 -4.03 -4.20 -7.89
N GLU A 357 -4.58 -4.66 -6.77
CA GLU A 357 -5.25 -3.79 -5.81
C GLU A 357 -4.27 -2.77 -5.23
N THR A 358 -4.70 -1.51 -5.07
CA THR A 358 -3.86 -0.47 -4.45
C THR A 358 -3.44 -0.86 -3.03
N CYS A 359 -4.34 -1.42 -2.22
CA CYS A 359 -4.00 -1.86 -0.86
C CYS A 359 -2.93 -2.96 -0.85
N ALA A 360 -2.90 -3.84 -1.87
CA ALA A 360 -1.90 -4.89 -1.95
C ALA A 360 -0.51 -4.32 -2.26
N ALA A 361 -0.44 -3.27 -3.08
CA ALA A 361 0.80 -2.53 -3.31
C ALA A 361 1.27 -1.81 -2.04
N ILE A 362 0.36 -1.17 -1.29
CA ILE A 362 0.69 -0.54 0.00
C ILE A 362 1.18 -1.57 1.01
N ALA A 363 0.50 -2.72 1.14
CA ALA A 363 0.95 -3.81 2.00
C ALA A 363 2.36 -4.30 1.64
N SER A 364 2.67 -4.39 0.34
CA SER A 364 4.01 -4.72 -0.13
C SER A 364 5.03 -3.63 0.21
N VAL A 365 4.67 -2.34 0.13
CA VAL A 365 5.54 -1.23 0.57
C VAL A 365 5.86 -1.33 2.06
N LEU A 366 4.85 -1.63 2.90
CA LEU A 366 5.04 -1.83 4.34
C LEU A 366 6.01 -2.99 4.63
N TRP A 367 5.81 -4.13 3.96
CA TRP A 367 6.67 -5.29 4.11
C TRP A 367 8.11 -5.02 3.65
N ASN A 368 8.29 -4.42 2.47
CA ASN A 368 9.61 -4.07 1.96
C ASN A 368 10.33 -3.08 2.88
N TRP A 369 9.61 -2.19 3.56
CA TRP A 369 10.22 -1.29 4.52
C TRP A 369 10.81 -2.02 5.72
N GLN A 370 10.06 -2.97 6.32
CA GLN A 370 10.57 -3.79 7.42
C GLN A 370 11.79 -4.63 6.98
N LEU A 371 11.73 -5.23 5.79
CA LEU A 371 12.86 -5.95 5.20
C LEU A 371 14.08 -5.05 4.96
N ALA A 372 13.88 -3.82 4.51
CA ALA A 372 14.97 -2.86 4.33
C ALA A 372 15.65 -2.55 5.67
N LEU A 373 14.86 -2.25 6.71
CA LEU A 373 15.38 -1.93 8.05
C LEU A 373 16.21 -3.07 8.65
N MET A 374 15.74 -4.31 8.48
CA MET A 374 16.39 -5.51 9.00
C MET A 374 17.66 -5.90 8.22
N THR A 375 17.62 -5.86 6.89
CA THR A 375 18.65 -6.51 6.05
C THR A 375 19.72 -5.58 5.50
N ASN A 376 19.47 -4.28 5.51
CA ASN A 376 20.30 -3.30 4.81
C ASN A 376 20.42 -3.45 3.29
N SER A 377 19.48 -4.15 2.65
CA SER A 377 19.48 -4.36 1.21
C SER A 377 18.67 -3.30 0.45
N ALA A 378 19.26 -2.74 -0.61
CA ALA A 378 18.63 -1.68 -1.40
C ALA A 378 17.48 -2.18 -2.29
N LYS A 379 17.45 -3.47 -2.64
CA LYS A 379 16.39 -4.06 -3.49
C LYS A 379 14.98 -3.86 -2.93
N PHE A 380 14.84 -3.80 -1.61
CA PHE A 380 13.55 -3.60 -0.95
C PHE A 380 13.07 -2.16 -1.11
N THR A 381 13.94 -1.18 -0.88
CA THR A 381 13.61 0.24 -1.09
C THR A 381 13.52 0.62 -2.57
N ASP A 382 14.20 -0.12 -3.44
CA ASP A 382 14.03 -0.03 -4.89
C ASP A 382 12.65 -0.50 -5.35
N LEU A 383 12.18 -1.67 -4.84
CA LEU A 383 10.83 -2.14 -5.12
C LEU A 383 9.77 -1.18 -4.55
N MET A 384 10.02 -0.59 -3.36
CA MET A 384 9.15 0.45 -2.82
C MET A 384 9.04 1.67 -3.75
N GLU A 385 10.16 2.16 -4.29
CA GLU A 385 10.16 3.26 -5.28
C GLU A 385 9.24 2.89 -6.44
N TRP A 386 9.49 1.72 -7.03
CA TRP A 386 8.75 1.24 -8.19
C TRP A 386 7.24 1.12 -7.91
N GLN A 387 6.86 0.55 -6.77
CA GLN A 387 5.46 0.39 -6.38
C GLN A 387 4.79 1.72 -6.04
N LEU A 388 5.48 2.64 -5.36
CA LEU A 388 4.96 3.97 -5.07
C LEU A 388 4.60 4.70 -6.36
N TYR A 389 5.52 4.73 -7.34
CA TYR A 389 5.29 5.42 -8.60
C TYR A 389 4.27 4.74 -9.52
N ASN A 390 4.07 3.41 -9.45
CA ASN A 390 3.33 2.68 -10.48
C ASN A 390 2.14 1.85 -9.99
N ALA A 391 2.09 1.42 -8.73
CA ALA A 391 1.01 0.58 -8.20
C ALA A 391 0.20 1.29 -7.09
N VAL A 392 0.80 2.25 -6.39
CA VAL A 392 0.12 3.05 -5.36
C VAL A 392 -0.52 4.29 -5.99
N LEU A 393 0.28 5.15 -6.66
CA LEU A 393 -0.20 6.42 -7.23
C LEU A 393 -1.46 6.33 -8.10
N PRO A 394 -1.64 5.33 -9.01
CA PRO A 394 -2.81 5.29 -9.89
C PRO A 394 -4.15 5.18 -9.13
N GLY A 395 -4.12 4.69 -7.88
CA GLY A 395 -5.30 4.49 -7.03
C GLY A 395 -5.99 5.78 -6.62
N MET A 396 -5.29 6.92 -6.63
CA MET A 396 -5.87 8.25 -6.36
C MET A 396 -5.81 9.11 -7.64
N GLY A 397 -6.93 9.73 -7.99
CA GLY A 397 -6.98 10.73 -9.06
C GLY A 397 -6.09 11.93 -8.77
N TRP A 398 -5.75 12.67 -9.82
CA TRP A 398 -4.77 13.76 -9.72
C TRP A 398 -5.23 14.88 -8.76
N GLU A 399 -6.53 15.12 -8.66
CA GLU A 399 -7.11 16.10 -7.72
C GLU A 399 -7.38 15.55 -6.31
N GLY A 400 -7.16 14.26 -6.06
CA GLY A 400 -7.28 13.66 -4.72
C GLY A 400 -8.68 13.15 -4.31
N THR A 401 -9.72 13.44 -5.09
CA THR A 401 -11.14 13.18 -4.76
C THR A 401 -11.81 12.05 -5.56
N THR A 402 -11.05 11.35 -6.40
CA THR A 402 -11.54 10.19 -7.15
C THR A 402 -10.54 9.04 -7.06
N TYR A 403 -11.00 7.80 -7.26
CA TYR A 403 -10.22 6.61 -6.96
C TYR A 403 -10.40 5.49 -7.99
N LEU A 404 -9.36 4.65 -8.09
CA LEU A 404 -9.43 3.30 -8.65
C LEU A 404 -9.20 2.30 -7.51
N TYR A 405 -9.99 1.24 -7.47
CA TYR A 405 -9.81 0.17 -6.50
C TYR A 405 -8.79 -0.85 -7.03
N ASN A 406 -9.08 -1.41 -8.21
CA ASN A 406 -8.18 -2.31 -8.92
C ASN A 406 -7.45 -1.56 -10.04
N ASN A 407 -6.17 -1.88 -10.27
CA ASN A 407 -5.27 -1.15 -11.18
C ASN A 407 -4.88 -2.04 -12.37
N PRO A 408 -5.80 -2.31 -13.31
CA PRO A 408 -5.54 -3.17 -14.46
C PRO A 408 -4.49 -2.55 -15.37
N THR A 409 -3.68 -3.38 -16.05
CA THR A 409 -2.67 -2.91 -17.02
C THR A 409 -3.17 -2.92 -18.47
N LEU A 410 -4.42 -3.31 -18.69
CA LEU A 410 -5.13 -3.21 -19.97
C LEU A 410 -6.65 -3.04 -19.73
N VAL A 411 -7.26 -2.05 -20.38
CA VAL A 411 -8.70 -1.73 -20.26
C VAL A 411 -9.33 -1.49 -21.62
N ARG A 412 -10.21 -2.42 -22.07
CA ARG A 412 -10.94 -2.30 -23.36
C ARG A 412 -12.25 -1.52 -23.29
N GLY A 413 -12.98 -1.64 -22.18
CA GLY A 413 -14.34 -1.09 -22.05
C GLY A 413 -14.39 0.40 -21.72
N GLY A 414 -13.23 1.00 -21.47
CA GLY A 414 -13.11 2.32 -20.87
C GLY A 414 -13.40 2.30 -19.36
N ILE A 415 -12.58 2.96 -18.56
CA ILE A 415 -12.82 3.18 -17.12
C ILE A 415 -12.72 4.67 -16.81
N GLU A 416 -13.50 5.10 -15.83
CA GLU A 416 -13.45 6.43 -15.24
C GLU A 416 -13.35 6.28 -13.72
N ARG A 417 -12.46 7.07 -13.09
CA ARG A 417 -12.33 7.05 -11.63
C ARG A 417 -13.65 7.44 -10.97
N GLN A 418 -13.96 6.83 -9.84
CA GLN A 418 -15.18 7.12 -9.10
C GLN A 418 -14.87 7.91 -7.81
N PRO A 419 -15.78 8.77 -7.35
CA PRO A 419 -15.57 9.54 -6.12
C PRO A 419 -15.53 8.65 -4.87
N TRP A 420 -16.21 7.51 -4.88
CA TRP A 420 -16.26 6.55 -3.78
C TRP A 420 -16.72 5.16 -4.25
N TYR A 421 -16.60 4.14 -3.40
CA TYR A 421 -17.03 2.78 -3.67
C TYR A 421 -17.73 2.15 -2.46
N SER A 422 -18.51 1.08 -2.67
CA SER A 422 -19.18 0.32 -1.60
C SER A 422 -18.20 -0.41 -0.66
N ILE A 423 -16.96 -0.62 -1.10
CA ILE A 423 -15.83 -1.11 -0.31
C ILE A 423 -14.71 -0.09 -0.54
N PRO A 424 -14.56 0.93 0.33
CA PRO A 424 -13.63 2.03 0.12
C PRO A 424 -12.34 1.85 0.94
N CYS A 425 -11.70 0.69 0.89
CA CYS A 425 -10.48 0.47 1.67
C CYS A 425 -9.26 1.27 1.13
N CYS A 426 -9.22 1.57 -0.17
CA CYS A 426 -8.07 2.24 -0.80
C CYS A 426 -7.91 3.74 -0.47
N PRO A 427 -8.97 4.58 -0.50
CA PRO A 427 -8.86 6.03 -0.29
C PRO A 427 -8.05 6.46 0.93
N SER A 428 -8.45 6.05 2.13
CA SER A 428 -7.74 6.45 3.36
C SER A 428 -6.40 5.74 3.51
N ASN A 429 -6.24 4.52 2.95
CA ASN A 429 -4.97 3.82 2.91
C ASN A 429 -3.92 4.57 2.06
N LEU A 430 -4.36 5.17 0.95
CA LEU A 430 -3.53 6.08 0.13
C LEU A 430 -3.15 7.34 0.91
N SER A 431 -4.11 7.98 1.57
CA SER A 431 -3.85 9.21 2.33
C SER A 431 -2.84 9.01 3.47
N ARG A 432 -2.96 7.93 4.26
CA ARG A 432 -1.96 7.61 5.29
C ARG A 432 -0.58 7.29 4.71
N THR A 433 -0.54 6.63 3.54
CA THR A 433 0.71 6.31 2.85
C THR A 433 1.42 7.58 2.38
N PHE A 434 0.69 8.54 1.81
CA PHE A 434 1.26 9.81 1.35
C PHE A 434 1.67 10.71 2.50
N ALA A 435 0.91 10.73 3.60
CA ALA A 435 1.27 11.45 4.82
C ALA A 435 2.60 10.95 5.40
N ASP A 436 2.86 9.64 5.34
CA ASP A 436 4.08 9.03 5.88
C ASP A 436 5.26 8.97 4.91
N LEU A 437 5.13 9.47 3.67
CA LEU A 437 6.12 9.27 2.62
C LEU A 437 7.54 9.71 3.03
N GLY A 438 7.65 10.75 3.87
CA GLY A 438 8.93 11.28 4.35
C GLY A 438 9.79 10.25 5.09
N LYS A 439 9.17 9.34 5.85
CA LYS A 439 9.93 8.34 6.64
C LYS A 439 10.69 7.33 5.78
N TYR A 440 10.26 7.16 4.53
CA TYR A 440 10.91 6.24 3.59
C TYR A 440 12.10 6.88 2.86
N VAL A 441 12.36 8.19 3.04
CA VAL A 441 13.40 8.90 2.26
C VAL A 441 14.80 8.49 2.70
N ALA A 442 15.03 8.44 4.01
CA ALA A 442 16.33 8.13 4.59
C ALA A 442 16.19 7.37 5.91
N SER A 443 17.28 6.77 6.35
CA SER A 443 17.41 6.21 7.69
C SER A 443 18.80 6.51 8.26
N GLY A 444 18.92 6.44 9.58
CA GLY A 444 20.14 6.75 10.30
C GLY A 444 20.47 5.66 11.32
N ALA A 445 21.76 5.46 11.61
CA ALA A 445 22.21 4.69 12.77
C ALA A 445 23.68 4.99 13.06
N SER A 446 24.01 5.47 14.26
CA SER A 446 25.40 5.74 14.66
C SER A 446 26.15 6.64 13.63
N ARG A 447 27.17 6.12 12.94
CA ARG A 447 27.92 6.80 11.87
C ARG A 447 27.39 6.57 10.45
N HIS A 448 26.18 6.05 10.31
CA HIS A 448 25.65 5.60 9.02
C HIS A 448 24.39 6.39 8.63
N ILE A 449 24.37 6.86 7.38
CA ILE A 449 23.19 7.43 6.73
C ILE A 449 22.87 6.56 5.53
N TRP A 450 21.61 6.15 5.38
CA TRP A 450 21.12 5.54 4.15
C TRP A 450 20.16 6.50 3.46
N LEU A 451 20.39 6.76 2.17
CA LEU A 451 19.47 7.46 1.28
C LEU A 451 18.74 6.43 0.43
N HIS A 452 17.44 6.30 0.68
CA HIS A 452 16.57 5.29 0.10
C HIS A 452 15.78 5.83 -1.08
N GLN A 453 15.16 7.00 -0.94
CA GLN A 453 14.34 7.61 -1.98
C GLN A 453 14.91 8.96 -2.37
N TYR A 454 14.80 9.27 -3.65
CA TYR A 454 15.26 10.53 -4.22
C TYR A 454 14.10 11.51 -4.38
N VAL A 455 13.47 11.80 -3.25
CA VAL A 455 12.37 12.77 -3.09
C VAL A 455 12.97 14.05 -2.52
N GLY A 456 12.72 15.19 -3.18
CA GLY A 456 13.25 16.46 -2.70
C GLY A 456 12.72 16.75 -1.30
N SER A 457 13.61 17.04 -0.37
CA SER A 457 13.27 17.12 1.05
C SER A 457 14.34 17.83 1.89
N THR A 458 13.95 18.34 3.05
CA THR A 458 14.86 18.68 4.14
C THR A 458 14.73 17.63 5.24
N ILE A 459 15.85 17.10 5.71
CA ILE A 459 15.92 15.94 6.61
C ILE A 459 16.75 16.31 7.83
N THR A 460 16.17 16.16 9.00
CA THR A 460 16.89 16.18 10.28
C THR A 460 17.34 14.76 10.63
N LEU A 461 18.62 14.55 10.93
CA LEU A 461 19.14 13.23 11.32
C LEU A 461 19.78 13.30 12.71
N PRO A 462 18.98 13.15 13.79
CA PRO A 462 19.51 13.18 15.15
C PRO A 462 20.54 12.08 15.43
N GLN A 463 20.37 10.90 14.81
CA GLN A 463 21.22 9.72 15.02
C GLN A 463 22.69 9.99 14.60
N THR A 464 22.88 10.71 13.49
CA THR A 464 24.21 11.00 12.93
C THR A 464 24.67 12.42 13.20
N GLN A 465 23.74 13.32 13.55
CA GLN A 465 23.92 14.77 13.69
C GLN A 465 24.34 15.47 12.39
N ILE A 466 23.92 14.95 11.23
CA ILE A 466 24.13 15.56 9.93
C ILE A 466 22.78 15.73 9.24
N ASP A 467 22.27 16.96 9.21
CA ASP A 467 21.04 17.25 8.49
C ASP A 467 21.31 17.31 6.98
N LEU A 468 20.29 17.01 6.18
CA LEU A 468 20.41 16.95 4.72
C LEU A 468 19.37 17.82 4.05
N GLU A 469 19.74 18.42 2.92
CA GLU A 469 18.82 18.98 1.95
C GLU A 469 18.97 18.23 0.63
N ILE A 470 17.88 17.69 0.11
CA ILE A 470 17.82 16.95 -1.15
C ILE A 470 17.06 17.80 -2.16
N HIS A 471 17.72 18.12 -3.26
CA HIS A 471 17.09 18.63 -4.47
C HIS A 471 17.05 17.51 -5.51
N SER A 472 15.84 17.10 -5.90
CA SER A 472 15.64 16.03 -6.88
C SER A 472 14.87 16.52 -8.08
N GLN A 473 15.26 16.07 -9.27
CA GLN A 473 14.50 16.27 -10.50
C GLN A 473 13.71 15.01 -10.91
N LEU A 474 13.71 13.96 -10.08
CA LEU A 474 12.85 12.80 -10.31
C LEU A 474 11.36 13.18 -10.18
N PRO A 475 10.46 12.45 -10.87
CA PRO A 475 10.76 11.32 -11.76
C PRO A 475 11.18 11.74 -13.18
N TRP A 476 11.32 13.03 -13.48
CA TRP A 476 11.51 13.54 -14.85
C TRP A 476 12.96 13.49 -15.32
N GLN A 477 13.93 13.78 -14.45
CA GLN A 477 15.37 13.63 -14.73
C GLN A 477 16.05 12.97 -13.54
N GLY A 478 17.01 12.07 -13.78
CA GLY A 478 17.77 11.42 -12.72
C GLY A 478 18.89 12.27 -12.14
N LYS A 479 18.68 13.57 -11.96
CA LYS A 479 19.64 14.48 -11.32
C LYS A 479 19.21 14.74 -9.89
N VAL A 480 20.12 14.47 -8.94
CA VAL A 480 19.89 14.68 -7.51
C VAL A 480 21.10 15.41 -6.93
N GLU A 481 20.85 16.44 -6.13
CA GLU A 481 21.87 17.09 -5.30
C GLU A 481 21.49 16.92 -3.83
N VAL A 482 22.45 16.46 -3.02
CA VAL A 482 22.32 16.34 -1.57
C VAL A 482 23.32 17.29 -0.92
N ILE A 483 22.84 18.18 -0.07
CA ILE A 483 23.64 19.15 0.68
C ILE A 483 23.70 18.68 2.14
N PHE A 484 24.90 18.75 2.74
CA PHE A 484 25.16 18.24 4.07
C PHE A 484 25.35 19.40 5.07
N HIS A 485 24.68 19.28 6.22
CA HIS A 485 24.71 20.25 7.31
C HIS A 485 25.09 19.56 8.64
N PRO A 486 26.38 19.25 8.84
CA PRO A 486 26.86 18.58 10.04
C PRO A 486 26.84 19.52 11.25
N ARG A 487 26.20 19.09 12.34
CA ARG A 487 26.19 19.82 13.63
C ARG A 487 27.45 19.60 14.46
N ARG A 488 28.20 18.54 14.14
CA ARG A 488 29.53 18.23 14.69
C ARG A 488 30.44 17.69 13.60
N ILE A 489 31.75 17.89 13.77
CA ILE A 489 32.76 17.28 12.91
C ILE A 489 32.87 15.79 13.26
N GLY A 490 32.81 14.93 12.24
CA GLY A 490 32.96 13.49 12.39
C GLY A 490 32.88 12.76 11.05
N GLU A 491 33.49 11.57 10.99
CA GLU A 491 33.37 10.69 9.84
C GLU A 491 32.00 10.01 9.83
N VAL A 492 31.25 10.19 8.73
CA VAL A 492 29.94 9.57 8.54
C VAL A 492 29.91 8.87 7.19
N MET A 493 29.50 7.61 7.24
CA MET A 493 29.41 6.74 6.08
C MET A 493 28.03 6.87 5.44
N LEU A 494 28.00 7.55 4.30
CA LEU A 494 26.82 7.66 3.45
C LEU A 494 26.66 6.40 2.59
N ARG A 495 25.46 5.84 2.61
CA ARG A 495 24.98 4.80 1.70
C ARG A 495 23.87 5.37 0.84
N PHE A 496 24.07 5.50 -0.46
CA PHE A 496 23.00 5.95 -1.35
C PHE A 496 22.60 4.85 -2.32
N ARG A 497 21.30 4.67 -2.52
CA ARG A 497 20.77 3.60 -3.37
C ARG A 497 21.08 3.87 -4.84
N VAL A 498 21.78 2.97 -5.51
CA VAL A 498 21.82 2.95 -6.98
C VAL A 498 20.55 2.24 -7.47
N PRO A 499 19.63 2.92 -8.18
CA PRO A 499 18.36 2.31 -8.57
C PRO A 499 18.53 1.16 -9.58
N SER A 500 17.65 0.15 -9.55
CA SER A 500 17.73 -1.00 -10.47
C SER A 500 17.46 -0.64 -11.93
N TRP A 501 16.76 0.47 -12.17
CA TRP A 501 16.39 0.92 -13.51
C TRP A 501 17.51 1.64 -14.24
N THR A 502 18.63 1.97 -13.60
CA THR A 502 19.79 2.59 -14.28
C THR A 502 20.88 1.56 -14.57
N GLU A 503 21.58 1.74 -15.70
CA GLU A 503 22.71 0.88 -16.10
C GLU A 503 24.08 1.51 -15.81
N SER A 504 24.10 2.81 -15.58
CA SER A 504 25.28 3.57 -15.19
C SER A 504 24.90 4.63 -14.15
N ALA A 505 25.84 5.03 -13.31
CA ALA A 505 25.59 6.05 -12.30
C ALA A 505 26.89 6.79 -12.02
N GLU A 506 26.77 8.11 -11.94
CA GLU A 506 27.88 9.00 -11.68
C GLU A 506 27.60 9.75 -10.38
N TYR A 507 28.67 10.01 -9.63
CA TYR A 507 28.59 10.94 -8.50
C TYR A 507 29.79 11.89 -8.46
N ARG A 508 29.57 13.05 -7.84
CA ARG A 508 30.60 14.04 -7.54
C ARG A 508 30.37 14.60 -6.16
N VAL A 509 31.45 14.69 -5.37
CA VAL A 509 31.43 15.46 -4.11
C VAL A 509 32.14 16.79 -4.34
N ASN A 510 31.47 17.90 -4.07
CA ASN A 510 31.95 19.27 -4.27
C ASN A 510 32.48 19.50 -5.70
N PHE A 511 33.67 20.10 -5.81
CA PHE A 511 34.36 20.39 -7.08
C PHE A 511 35.28 19.26 -7.55
N ASN A 512 35.23 18.09 -6.92
CA ASN A 512 36.11 16.97 -7.28
C ASN A 512 35.79 16.42 -8.68
N SER A 513 36.71 15.61 -9.22
CA SER A 513 36.49 14.88 -10.47
C SER A 513 35.27 13.95 -10.38
N LYS A 514 34.65 13.65 -11.54
CA LYS A 514 33.54 12.69 -11.62
C LYS A 514 34.04 11.30 -11.22
N SER A 515 33.27 10.61 -10.38
CA SER A 515 33.46 9.20 -10.06
C SER A 515 32.39 8.36 -10.74
N TYR A 516 32.82 7.28 -11.40
CA TYR A 516 31.92 6.29 -11.99
C TYR A 516 31.74 5.13 -11.02
N LEU A 517 30.51 4.68 -10.83
CA LEU A 517 30.22 3.54 -9.98
C LEU A 517 30.43 2.23 -10.74
N THR A 518 31.12 1.29 -10.10
CA THR A 518 31.22 -0.08 -10.59
C THR A 518 29.94 -0.83 -10.25
N TYR A 519 29.31 -1.41 -11.28
CA TYR A 519 28.11 -2.22 -11.11
C TYR A 519 28.51 -3.64 -10.69
N PRO A 520 27.93 -4.16 -9.59
CA PRO A 520 28.11 -5.56 -9.26
C PRO A 520 27.48 -6.41 -10.36
N LYS A 521 28.17 -7.47 -10.78
CA LYS A 521 27.56 -8.49 -11.62
C LYS A 521 26.71 -9.39 -10.74
N PHE A 522 25.41 -9.26 -10.86
CA PHE A 522 24.46 -10.17 -10.22
C PHE A 522 23.95 -11.17 -11.26
N GLU A 523 23.89 -12.44 -10.89
CA GLU A 523 23.11 -13.45 -11.61
C GLU A 523 21.72 -13.51 -10.97
N TYR A 524 20.68 -13.32 -11.77
CA TYR A 524 19.29 -13.35 -11.32
C TYR A 524 18.43 -14.08 -12.36
N GLU A 525 17.38 -14.76 -11.90
CA GLU A 525 16.34 -15.34 -12.76
C GLU A 525 15.61 -14.19 -13.49
N GLN A 526 15.17 -14.40 -14.74
CA GLN A 526 14.33 -13.40 -15.39
C GLN A 526 12.96 -13.34 -14.66
N PRO A 527 12.58 -12.20 -14.07
CA PRO A 527 11.29 -12.02 -13.44
C PRO A 527 10.20 -11.95 -14.51
N LEU A 528 9.00 -12.39 -14.13
CA LEU A 528 7.80 -12.40 -14.95
C LEU A 528 7.62 -11.10 -15.73
N SER A 529 7.77 -9.97 -15.05
CA SER A 529 7.47 -8.64 -15.57
C SER A 529 8.65 -7.89 -16.20
N GLY A 530 9.87 -8.44 -16.09
CA GLY A 530 11.09 -7.76 -16.54
C GLY A 530 11.57 -6.63 -15.61
N VAL A 531 11.07 -6.54 -14.38
CA VAL A 531 11.50 -5.59 -13.34
C VAL A 531 12.43 -6.30 -12.36
N TYR A 532 13.63 -5.76 -12.13
CA TYR A 532 14.73 -6.43 -11.42
C TYR A 532 15.22 -5.65 -10.18
N PRO A 533 14.45 -5.55 -9.09
CA PRO A 533 14.87 -4.81 -7.90
C PRO A 533 16.21 -5.30 -7.33
N GLU A 534 16.57 -6.57 -7.54
CA GLU A 534 17.84 -7.18 -7.12
C GLU A 534 19.09 -6.51 -7.71
N LYS A 535 18.95 -5.75 -8.81
CA LYS A 535 20.07 -4.96 -9.38
C LYS A 535 20.46 -3.78 -8.50
N SER A 536 19.57 -3.35 -7.61
CA SER A 536 19.82 -2.19 -6.75
C SER A 536 20.75 -2.55 -5.59
N TYR A 537 21.66 -1.63 -5.26
CA TYR A 537 22.60 -1.76 -4.15
C TYR A 537 22.89 -0.38 -3.54
N TYR A 538 23.45 -0.36 -2.32
CA TYR A 538 23.93 0.89 -1.72
C TYR A 538 25.39 1.13 -2.10
N ALA A 539 25.66 2.22 -2.81
CA ALA A 539 27.02 2.74 -2.98
C ALA A 539 27.46 3.47 -1.71
N ILE A 540 28.74 3.39 -1.36
CA ILE A 540 29.27 3.87 -0.08
C ILE A 540 30.25 5.01 -0.30
N ILE A 541 30.10 6.09 0.48
CA ILE A 541 31.10 7.15 0.66
C ILE A 541 31.37 7.25 2.15
N ASP A 542 32.61 6.96 2.57
CA ASP A 542 33.06 7.11 3.96
C ASP A 542 34.03 8.28 4.06
N ARG A 543 33.60 9.38 4.70
CA ARG A 543 34.40 10.59 4.85
C ARG A 543 33.88 11.49 5.96
N GLU A 544 34.69 12.50 6.31
CA GLU A 544 34.23 13.69 7.01
C GLU A 544 33.39 14.58 6.08
N TRP A 545 32.21 14.97 6.53
CA TRP A 545 31.33 15.92 5.85
C TRP A 545 31.42 17.29 6.52
N ARG A 546 31.40 18.35 5.72
CA ARG A 546 31.44 19.75 6.17
C ARG A 546 30.19 20.50 5.77
N GLU A 547 29.93 21.60 6.48
CA GLU A 547 28.83 22.51 6.17
C GLU A 547 28.86 22.92 4.69
N GLY A 548 27.75 22.65 4.00
CA GLY A 548 27.58 22.99 2.60
C GLY A 548 28.31 22.06 1.62
N ASP A 549 28.90 20.94 2.07
CA ASP A 549 29.36 19.88 1.16
C ASP A 549 28.17 19.42 0.30
N ARG A 550 28.43 19.14 -0.99
CA ARG A 550 27.42 18.76 -1.97
C ARG A 550 27.77 17.44 -2.64
N LEU A 551 26.85 16.48 -2.58
CA LEU A 551 26.89 15.26 -3.38
C LEU A 551 25.92 15.42 -4.55
N ARG A 552 26.45 15.41 -5.77
CA ARG A 552 25.66 15.36 -7.01
C ARG A 552 25.63 13.93 -7.52
N LEU A 553 24.43 13.42 -7.76
CA LEU A 553 24.16 12.11 -8.32
C LEU A 553 23.51 12.28 -9.69
N GLU A 554 24.01 11.56 -10.68
CA GLU A 554 23.41 11.49 -12.01
C GLU A 554 23.11 10.02 -12.35
N PHE A 555 21.82 9.73 -12.49
CA PHE A 555 21.27 8.45 -12.93
C PHE A 555 20.67 8.65 -14.33
N PRO A 556 21.29 8.13 -15.40
CA PRO A 556 20.66 8.10 -16.71
C PRO A 556 19.30 7.42 -16.65
N THR A 557 18.29 8.05 -17.26
CA THR A 557 16.91 7.57 -17.27
C THR A 557 16.52 7.16 -18.70
N PRO A 558 17.19 6.16 -19.32
CA PRO A 558 16.89 5.79 -20.69
C PRO A 558 15.48 5.19 -20.80
N ILE A 559 14.87 5.33 -21.97
CA ILE A 559 13.67 4.58 -22.33
C ILE A 559 14.06 3.10 -22.44
N GLN A 560 13.41 2.25 -21.65
CA GLN A 560 13.66 0.82 -21.60
C GLN A 560 12.41 0.04 -22.03
N ILE A 561 12.65 -1.02 -22.80
CA ILE A 561 11.65 -2.00 -23.19
C ILE A 561 11.71 -3.16 -22.21
N ARG A 562 10.61 -3.42 -21.50
CA ARG A 562 10.48 -4.55 -20.58
C ARG A 562 9.81 -5.70 -21.30
N GLU A 563 10.53 -6.81 -21.40
CA GLU A 563 10.02 -8.05 -21.98
C GLU A 563 9.60 -9.02 -20.87
N PRO A 564 8.38 -9.58 -20.95
CA PRO A 564 7.91 -10.53 -19.96
C PRO A 564 8.60 -11.88 -20.13
N HIS A 565 8.67 -12.66 -19.05
CA HIS A 565 9.13 -14.04 -19.12
C HIS A 565 8.27 -14.87 -20.09
N GLU A 566 8.87 -15.77 -20.87
CA GLU A 566 8.18 -16.55 -21.91
C GLU A 566 7.00 -17.42 -21.42
N ARG A 567 7.05 -17.81 -20.14
CA ARG A 567 6.00 -18.57 -19.43
C ARG A 567 4.74 -17.74 -19.15
N ALA A 568 4.83 -16.40 -19.21
CA ALA A 568 3.68 -15.52 -19.10
C ALA A 568 2.90 -15.50 -20.43
N HIS A 569 2.18 -16.59 -20.73
CA HIS A 569 1.56 -16.82 -22.03
C HIS A 569 0.63 -15.69 -22.51
N ALA A 570 -0.10 -15.02 -21.60
CA ALA A 570 -0.99 -13.92 -21.95
C ALA A 570 -0.25 -12.65 -22.41
N LEU A 571 1.05 -12.55 -22.12
CA LEU A 571 1.92 -11.43 -22.49
C LEU A 571 2.85 -11.73 -23.68
N ARG A 572 2.74 -12.91 -24.31
CA ARG A 572 3.62 -13.30 -25.42
C ARG A 572 3.57 -12.28 -26.57
N GLY A 573 4.74 -11.82 -27.00
CA GLY A 573 4.89 -10.83 -28.08
C GLY A 573 4.45 -9.42 -27.68
N ARG A 574 4.29 -9.15 -26.37
CA ARG A 574 4.02 -7.83 -25.82
C ARG A 574 5.22 -7.31 -25.07
N VAL A 575 5.31 -6.00 -24.97
CA VAL A 575 6.33 -5.27 -24.22
C VAL A 575 5.68 -4.13 -23.45
N ALA A 576 6.32 -3.74 -22.35
CA ALA A 576 6.00 -2.51 -21.64
C ALA A 576 7.13 -1.49 -21.81
N VAL A 577 6.78 -0.21 -21.84
CA VAL A 577 7.75 0.90 -21.96
C VAL A 577 7.93 1.54 -20.60
N THR A 578 9.17 1.70 -20.17
CA THR A 578 9.51 2.33 -18.88
C THR A 578 10.60 3.38 -19.07
N ARG A 579 10.65 4.37 -18.19
CA ARG A 579 11.74 5.36 -18.15
C ARG A 579 11.97 5.81 -16.71
N GLY A 580 13.20 5.65 -16.22
CA GLY A 580 13.47 5.86 -14.79
C GLY A 580 12.56 4.95 -13.95
N PRO A 581 11.93 5.47 -12.88
CA PRO A 581 11.00 4.71 -12.05
C PRO A 581 9.58 4.60 -12.64
N LEU A 582 9.31 5.14 -13.84
CA LEU A 582 7.96 5.24 -14.39
C LEU A 582 7.66 4.15 -15.43
N VAL A 583 6.53 3.47 -15.26
CA VAL A 583 5.85 2.67 -16.29
C VAL A 583 4.97 3.61 -17.13
N TYR A 584 4.89 3.36 -18.43
CA TYR A 584 4.08 4.14 -19.36
C TYR A 584 2.95 3.32 -19.98
N CYS A 585 1.90 4.00 -20.42
CA CYS A 585 0.73 3.40 -21.08
C CYS A 585 0.24 4.24 -22.26
N LEU A 586 -0.48 3.60 -23.19
CA LEU A 586 -1.29 4.28 -24.19
C LEU A 586 -2.70 4.52 -23.62
N GLU A 587 -3.25 5.71 -23.82
CA GLU A 587 -4.63 6.05 -23.46
C GLU A 587 -5.40 6.47 -24.73
N SER A 588 -6.65 6.01 -24.89
CA SER A 588 -7.41 6.24 -26.14
C SER A 588 -7.63 7.71 -26.47
N ILE A 589 -7.58 8.58 -25.46
CA ILE A 589 -7.73 10.03 -25.61
C ILE A 589 -6.62 10.61 -26.48
N ASP A 590 -5.39 10.08 -26.40
CA ASP A 590 -4.25 10.58 -27.17
C ASP A 590 -4.10 9.88 -28.53
N GLN A 591 -4.95 8.90 -28.83
CA GLN A 591 -4.73 7.90 -29.88
C GLN A 591 -5.93 7.81 -30.85
N PRO A 592 -6.35 8.92 -31.49
CA PRO A 592 -7.50 8.92 -32.38
C PRO A 592 -7.27 7.99 -33.58
N GLY A 593 -8.18 7.03 -33.79
CA GLY A 593 -8.13 6.09 -34.92
C GLY A 593 -7.15 4.93 -34.76
N VAL A 594 -6.42 4.83 -33.64
CA VAL A 594 -5.47 3.73 -33.38
C VAL A 594 -6.12 2.68 -32.47
N ASP A 595 -6.03 1.41 -32.84
CA ASP A 595 -6.43 0.28 -31.96
C ASP A 595 -5.28 -0.06 -31.00
N LEU A 596 -5.36 0.44 -29.77
CA LEU A 596 -4.37 0.28 -28.69
C LEU A 596 -3.98 -1.18 -28.41
N PHE A 597 -4.83 -2.14 -28.78
CA PHE A 597 -4.65 -3.55 -28.47
C PHE A 597 -4.06 -4.35 -29.64
N LYS A 598 -4.03 -3.77 -30.84
CA LYS A 598 -3.47 -4.38 -32.05
C LYS A 598 -2.23 -3.68 -32.56
N VAL A 599 -2.03 -2.42 -32.19
CA VAL A 599 -0.87 -1.62 -32.57
C VAL A 599 0.44 -2.32 -32.16
N ARG A 600 1.42 -2.30 -33.07
CA ARG A 600 2.77 -2.80 -32.84
C ARG A 600 3.75 -1.65 -32.86
N LEU A 601 4.47 -1.49 -31.76
CA LEU A 601 5.42 -0.41 -31.52
C LEU A 601 6.68 -0.59 -32.38
N ASP A 602 7.10 0.46 -33.09
CA ASP A 602 8.48 0.58 -33.55
C ASP A 602 9.33 1.10 -32.38
N ARG A 603 10.09 0.20 -31.76
CA ARG A 603 10.90 0.49 -30.57
C ARG A 603 11.92 1.60 -30.80
N SER A 604 12.42 1.73 -32.03
CA SER A 604 13.47 2.71 -32.38
C SER A 604 12.96 4.14 -32.49
N SER A 605 11.64 4.32 -32.62
CA SER A 605 10.99 5.62 -32.80
C SER A 605 10.74 6.40 -31.49
N LEU A 606 10.96 5.75 -30.34
CA LEU A 606 10.64 6.31 -29.03
C LEU A 606 11.54 7.49 -28.68
N ARG A 607 10.93 8.60 -28.28
CA ARG A 607 11.60 9.83 -27.86
C ARG A 607 10.82 10.54 -26.74
N GLU A 608 11.54 11.30 -25.94
CA GLU A 608 10.99 12.07 -24.83
C GLU A 608 10.39 13.39 -25.33
N VAL A 609 9.22 13.77 -24.82
CA VAL A 609 8.59 15.07 -25.07
C VAL A 609 8.00 15.59 -23.77
N PHE A 610 8.48 16.74 -23.29
CA PHE A 610 7.93 17.38 -22.10
C PHE A 610 6.66 18.17 -22.45
N ALA A 611 5.58 17.90 -21.72
CA ALA A 611 4.28 18.57 -21.82
C ALA A 611 4.05 19.42 -20.56
N PRO A 612 4.35 20.73 -20.58
CA PRO A 612 4.30 21.58 -19.39
C PRO A 612 2.88 21.76 -18.82
N ASP A 613 1.87 21.76 -19.68
CA ASP A 613 0.48 22.04 -19.29
C ASP A 613 -0.27 20.79 -18.78
N LEU A 614 0.31 19.60 -18.96
CA LEU A 614 -0.33 18.34 -18.57
C LEU A 614 0.08 17.96 -17.15
N PHE A 615 -0.89 18.00 -16.21
CA PHE A 615 -0.70 17.66 -14.80
C PHE A 615 0.40 18.47 -14.09
N GLY A 616 0.58 19.74 -14.47
CA GLY A 616 1.63 20.61 -13.91
C GLY A 616 3.04 20.30 -14.42
N GLY A 617 3.15 19.56 -15.53
CA GLY A 617 4.41 19.20 -16.17
C GLY A 617 4.62 17.70 -16.18
N THR A 618 4.47 17.09 -17.35
CA THR A 618 4.59 15.64 -17.55
C THR A 618 5.57 15.34 -18.67
N LEU A 619 6.44 14.35 -18.45
CA LEU A 619 7.24 13.80 -19.54
C LEU A 619 6.45 12.70 -20.26
N LEU A 620 6.13 12.93 -21.53
CA LEU A 620 5.51 11.95 -22.43
C LEU A 620 6.60 11.20 -23.20
N LEU A 621 6.28 9.99 -23.67
CA LEU A 621 7.07 9.34 -24.72
C LEU A 621 6.27 9.34 -26.02
N LYS A 622 6.85 9.92 -27.08
CA LYS A 622 6.31 9.85 -28.44
C LYS A 622 7.00 8.73 -29.19
N GLY A 623 6.27 8.02 -30.04
CA GLY A 623 6.81 7.00 -30.92
C GLY A 623 5.88 6.78 -32.11
N GLN A 624 6.12 5.71 -32.85
CA GLN A 624 5.34 5.31 -34.01
C GLN A 624 5.05 3.80 -33.93
N SER A 625 3.96 3.39 -34.55
CA SER A 625 3.75 2.00 -34.88
C SER A 625 4.61 1.61 -36.08
N VAL A 626 4.82 0.31 -36.30
CA VAL A 626 5.48 -0.20 -37.51
C VAL A 626 4.76 0.16 -38.83
N ARG A 627 3.55 0.73 -38.74
CA ARG A 627 2.76 1.25 -39.87
C ARG A 627 2.78 2.78 -39.98
N GLY A 628 3.56 3.45 -39.14
CA GLY A 628 3.68 4.91 -39.12
C GLY A 628 2.57 5.64 -38.36
N GLU A 629 1.76 4.97 -37.53
CA GLU A 629 0.77 5.63 -36.69
C GLU A 629 1.49 6.28 -35.48
N GLU A 630 1.29 7.58 -35.23
CA GLU A 630 1.88 8.25 -34.06
C GLU A 630 1.32 7.68 -32.75
N LEU A 631 2.22 7.43 -31.80
CA LEU A 631 1.89 6.89 -30.48
C LEU A 631 2.33 7.86 -29.38
N THR A 632 1.42 8.16 -28.47
CA THR A 632 1.68 8.95 -27.27
C THR A 632 1.52 8.09 -26.03
N PHE A 633 2.61 7.95 -25.29
CA PHE A 633 2.64 7.26 -24.02
C PHE A 633 2.66 8.25 -22.86
N LEU A 634 1.75 8.04 -21.92
CA LEU A 634 1.62 8.78 -20.65
C LEU A 634 2.15 7.91 -19.49
N PRO A 635 2.77 8.48 -18.44
CA PRO A 635 3.03 7.74 -17.21
C PRO A 635 1.77 7.04 -16.70
N TYR A 636 1.89 5.75 -16.40
CA TYR A 636 0.77 4.90 -16.02
C TYR A 636 -0.01 5.49 -14.85
N ALA A 637 0.64 6.03 -13.82
CA ALA A 637 -0.02 6.68 -12.69
C ALA A 637 -0.99 7.82 -13.05
N GLN A 638 -0.81 8.46 -14.20
CA GLN A 638 -1.61 9.61 -14.63
C GLN A 638 -2.81 9.23 -15.52
N TRP A 639 -2.93 7.99 -15.95
CA TRP A 639 -4.06 7.53 -16.78
C TRP A 639 -5.41 7.74 -16.10
N GLY A 640 -6.52 7.86 -16.84
CA GLY A 640 -7.88 7.88 -16.29
C GLY A 640 -8.26 9.18 -15.56
N ASN A 641 -7.46 10.24 -15.69
CA ASN A 641 -7.71 11.57 -15.11
C ASN A 641 -8.38 12.53 -16.11
N ARG A 642 -8.60 12.10 -17.35
CA ARG A 642 -9.06 12.95 -18.47
C ARG A 642 -10.43 12.51 -19.01
N GLY A 643 -11.20 11.83 -18.17
CA GLY A 643 -12.47 11.19 -18.51
C GLY A 643 -12.33 9.72 -18.86
N LYS A 644 -13.46 9.10 -19.25
CA LYS A 644 -13.52 7.67 -19.58
C LYS A 644 -12.64 7.32 -20.79
N SER A 645 -11.69 6.41 -20.59
CA SER A 645 -10.72 6.04 -21.64
C SER A 645 -10.34 4.56 -21.61
N GLN A 646 -10.03 4.01 -22.78
CA GLN A 646 -9.32 2.74 -22.90
C GLN A 646 -7.84 2.95 -22.61
N MET A 647 -7.16 1.91 -22.10
CA MET A 647 -5.75 2.00 -21.74
C MET A 647 -5.02 0.68 -22.01
N ASN A 648 -3.74 0.74 -22.39
CA ASN A 648 -2.89 -0.44 -22.52
C ASN A 648 -1.42 -0.15 -22.15
N VAL A 649 -0.88 -0.87 -21.17
CA VAL A 649 0.56 -0.89 -20.82
C VAL A 649 1.32 -1.87 -21.71
N TRP A 650 0.73 -3.04 -22.00
CA TRP A 650 1.36 -4.14 -22.72
C TRP A 650 1.04 -4.08 -24.23
N VAL A 651 1.77 -3.23 -24.95
CA VAL A 651 1.67 -3.07 -26.41
C VAL A 651 2.36 -4.21 -27.15
N LYS A 652 1.99 -4.47 -28.41
CA LYS A 652 2.75 -5.47 -29.19
C LYS A 652 4.12 -4.90 -29.53
N GLY A 653 5.17 -5.67 -29.25
CA GLY A 653 6.56 -5.25 -29.44
C GLY A 653 7.22 -5.77 -30.70
#